data_AF-A0A973IYK0-F1
#
_entry.id   AF-A0A973IYK0-F1
#
_cell.length_a   1.000
_cell.length_b   1.000
_cell.length_c   1.000
_cell.angle_alpha   90.00
_cell.angle_beta   90.00
_cell.angle_gamma   90.00
#
_symmetry.space_group_name_H-M   'P 1'
#
loop_
_entity.id
_entity.type
_entity.pdbx_description
1 polymer ?
#
loop_
_entity_poly.entity_id
_entity_poly.type
_entity_poly.pdbx_seq_one_letter_code
_entity_poly.pdbx_strand_id
1 'polypeptide(L)'
;MLDILKQEAQYGYCDEVRIVAIRELANYRNQDTDIAFTLKSLALNASSGKIWKAAIHELVQGWGNDPYIHSFLREHASIFDTWDDFHWYVIAELLYANRSDSDIWDFLKKSIIESSGIYYRCRLVAIRALARQRNSDPDTLPFLKKLATLNRRSEEYFSDYEIRIISIREIQRIWGGNADIFVFLKQRLSKENDELVRAEIIHELSHGWKNEFETVEILKKCAIEDKGGAVRSAAIDELGYGWGKEIFTIQILIDRVKNDPDPMVRVVAIENLGKNYPAYQEILTLLKYQAAKNRNGEVRDIAIRTLARNTKNDLELLNILKEKAQKDRHSGVRETALSLLSVLAKDDPDTFVILKQKAQNDKQDNVRDTALRELVSSWRHEPEVYDILKSMSKDSSLYGTQVLALELVISYYKKNNEVLAILKSIALDPVSSSEARILSIRELAKTWQQDTESYWVIKKLSGKESDCITDDEDDDYDLDVRVAALQELAWNWKDKPEVFSLIMRIVEDGDESRVFDTAFNLLLESWSENADAQFLIMRYIEVDDESRTFKADFKELISGLSNNDDERYLVIEKFKDKRFNKSFQRDCSLRVKALYKLISAWKIDYDMLDWLKKNAEEYADKEWQLAILRELDTRWPYDNEITLFKNNVIRKMSGFTTGFITPTHTLTTIYDSGYMDVNHVEAPEIFSVKHLCVDIDNNSYKAVKIKSQIWMAENLNVSHYNNGDPIKHAKSNLEWQDASDNGVGVWCYLDNDDSNGNVLGKLYNWYAINDPRGISPSGWHVASDQDWKELELYIGVSRDELDEDNDLRGESNNAGFFLKAPSFLVEDIEENYGFNALPTALRHDSGDFEYHEWCYIWTSSQEDTGLAWVRILFDRGGGISRLSLHKGYGFSVRCIQDY
;
A
#
# COMPACT_ATOMS: atom_id res chain seq x y z
N MET A 1 12.48 -26.14 -31.14
CA MET A 1 12.21 -25.62 -29.78
C MET A 1 12.89 -24.28 -29.58
N LEU A 2 14.21 -24.17 -29.72
CA LEU A 2 14.91 -22.88 -29.73
C LEU A 2 14.34 -21.89 -30.76
N ASP A 3 14.04 -22.33 -31.98
CA ASP A 3 13.42 -21.46 -32.99
C ASP A 3 12.03 -20.95 -32.60
N ILE A 4 11.25 -21.79 -31.89
CA ILE A 4 9.93 -21.42 -31.35
C ILE A 4 10.11 -20.37 -30.26
N LEU A 5 11.03 -20.60 -29.33
CA LEU A 5 11.32 -19.64 -28.27
C LEU A 5 11.85 -18.30 -28.83
N LYS A 6 12.71 -18.31 -29.87
CA LYS A 6 13.16 -17.09 -30.57
C LYS A 6 12.00 -16.34 -31.21
N GLN A 7 11.08 -17.07 -31.83
CA GLN A 7 9.88 -16.50 -32.46
C GLN A 7 8.91 -15.92 -31.42
N GLU A 8 8.68 -16.62 -30.31
CA GLU A 8 7.82 -16.16 -29.20
C GLU A 8 8.45 -14.97 -28.46
N ALA A 9 9.77 -14.93 -28.28
CA ALA A 9 10.45 -13.76 -27.71
C ALA A 9 10.29 -12.51 -28.60
N GLN A 10 10.38 -12.69 -29.93
CA GLN A 10 10.27 -11.59 -30.89
C GLN A 10 8.84 -11.13 -31.14
N TYR A 11 7.89 -12.04 -31.27
CA TYR A 11 6.55 -11.79 -31.79
C TYR A 11 5.42 -12.36 -30.93
N GLY A 12 5.70 -12.80 -29.70
CA GLY A 12 4.70 -13.32 -28.78
C GLY A 12 3.55 -12.33 -28.57
N TYR A 13 2.36 -12.86 -28.34
CA TYR A 13 1.12 -12.09 -28.41
C TYR A 13 0.92 -11.07 -27.28
N CYS A 14 1.61 -11.24 -26.14
CA CYS A 14 1.65 -10.30 -25.03
C CYS A 14 3.06 -10.27 -24.42
N ASP A 15 3.33 -9.27 -23.58
CA ASP A 15 4.67 -9.07 -23.03
C ASP A 15 5.08 -10.21 -22.08
N GLU A 16 4.13 -10.78 -21.35
CA GLU A 16 4.36 -11.85 -20.38
C GLU A 16 4.88 -13.12 -21.08
N VAL A 17 4.28 -13.49 -22.22
CA VAL A 17 4.72 -14.64 -23.03
C VAL A 17 6.10 -14.39 -23.63
N ARG A 18 6.34 -13.18 -24.13
CA ARG A 18 7.64 -12.79 -24.67
C ARG A 18 8.72 -12.81 -23.58
N ILE A 19 8.42 -12.37 -22.36
CA ILE A 19 9.33 -12.43 -21.21
C ILE A 19 9.66 -13.86 -20.82
N VAL A 20 8.64 -14.74 -20.72
CA VAL A 20 8.86 -16.16 -20.42
C VAL A 20 9.72 -16.79 -21.52
N ALA A 21 9.44 -16.50 -22.79
CA ALA A 21 10.24 -16.99 -23.90
C ALA A 21 11.69 -16.47 -23.86
N ILE A 22 11.90 -15.19 -23.49
CA ILE A 22 13.23 -14.60 -23.29
C ILE A 22 13.99 -15.33 -22.17
N ARG A 23 13.37 -15.56 -21.01
CA ARG A 23 13.96 -16.26 -19.87
C ARG A 23 14.30 -17.71 -20.21
N GLU A 24 13.37 -18.40 -20.87
CA GLU A 24 13.60 -19.78 -21.30
C GLU A 24 14.68 -19.88 -22.39
N LEU A 25 14.77 -18.92 -23.32
CA LEU A 25 15.90 -18.85 -24.26
C LEU A 25 17.23 -18.75 -23.53
N ALA A 26 17.30 -17.93 -22.49
CA ALA A 26 18.53 -17.69 -21.73
C ALA A 26 19.02 -18.94 -20.97
N ASN A 27 18.12 -19.86 -20.61
CA ASN A 27 18.48 -21.17 -20.05
C ASN A 27 19.32 -22.02 -21.03
N TYR A 28 19.21 -21.78 -22.33
CA TYR A 28 19.96 -22.49 -23.37
C TYR A 28 21.20 -21.74 -23.90
N ARG A 29 21.65 -20.69 -23.20
CA ARG A 29 22.77 -19.80 -23.61
C ARG A 29 24.08 -20.50 -24.02
N ASN A 30 24.37 -21.68 -23.48
CA ASN A 30 25.58 -22.44 -23.78
C ASN A 30 25.47 -23.32 -25.05
N GLN A 31 24.28 -23.41 -25.64
CA GLN A 31 23.98 -24.33 -26.74
C GLN A 31 23.86 -23.62 -28.10
N ASP A 32 23.63 -22.30 -28.10
CA ASP A 32 23.43 -21.52 -29.32
C ASP A 32 23.89 -20.06 -29.14
N THR A 33 24.87 -19.64 -29.96
CA THR A 33 25.44 -18.29 -29.96
C THR A 33 24.47 -17.22 -30.51
N ASP A 34 23.47 -17.62 -31.28
CA ASP A 34 22.47 -16.70 -31.87
C ASP A 34 21.44 -16.20 -30.85
N ILE A 35 21.40 -16.80 -29.65
CA ILE A 35 20.54 -16.33 -28.56
C ILE A 35 20.98 -14.93 -28.13
N ALA A 36 22.28 -14.69 -27.96
CA ALA A 36 22.80 -13.36 -27.63
C ALA A 36 22.44 -12.34 -28.72
N PHE A 37 22.50 -12.71 -30.00
CA PHE A 37 22.09 -11.84 -31.10
C PHE A 37 20.59 -11.50 -31.05
N THR A 38 19.75 -12.49 -30.74
CA THR A 38 18.31 -12.32 -30.60
C THR A 38 17.98 -11.37 -29.46
N LEU A 39 18.61 -11.55 -28.30
CA LEU A 39 18.40 -10.67 -27.14
C LEU A 39 18.92 -9.25 -27.40
N LYS A 40 20.05 -9.08 -28.12
CA LYS A 40 20.53 -7.74 -28.54
C LYS A 40 19.52 -7.01 -29.41
N SER A 41 18.92 -7.72 -30.37
CA SER A 41 17.88 -7.15 -31.23
C SER A 41 16.66 -6.72 -30.42
N LEU A 42 16.24 -7.53 -29.44
CA LEU A 42 15.11 -7.20 -28.56
C LEU A 42 15.40 -6.04 -27.63
N ALA A 43 16.63 -5.97 -27.11
CA ALA A 43 17.09 -4.84 -26.32
C ALA A 43 16.97 -3.52 -27.09
N LEU A 44 17.26 -3.50 -28.40
CA LEU A 44 17.24 -2.24 -29.18
C LEU A 44 15.89 -1.90 -29.79
N ASN A 45 15.16 -2.92 -30.23
CA ASN A 45 14.04 -2.70 -31.15
C ASN A 45 12.67 -2.97 -30.52
N ALA A 46 12.60 -3.45 -29.27
CA ALA A 46 11.32 -3.68 -28.62
C ALA A 46 10.66 -2.35 -28.21
N SER A 47 9.41 -2.17 -28.63
CA SER A 47 8.59 -1.00 -28.25
C SER A 47 8.11 -1.05 -26.79
N SER A 48 8.08 -2.24 -26.17
CA SER A 48 7.66 -2.41 -24.77
C SER A 48 8.82 -2.32 -23.80
N GLY A 49 8.65 -1.46 -22.80
CA GLY A 49 9.45 -1.36 -21.57
C GLY A 49 9.83 -2.70 -20.97
N LYS A 50 8.87 -3.62 -20.86
CA LYS A 50 9.04 -4.91 -20.19
C LYS A 50 9.97 -5.85 -20.98
N ILE A 51 9.94 -5.77 -22.30
CA ILE A 51 10.64 -6.69 -23.19
C ILE A 51 12.11 -6.36 -23.34
N TRP A 52 12.44 -5.11 -23.60
CA TRP A 52 13.85 -4.75 -23.67
C TRP A 52 14.52 -4.87 -22.29
N LYS A 53 13.79 -4.62 -21.18
CA LYS A 53 14.29 -4.88 -19.82
C LYS A 53 14.62 -6.36 -19.60
N ALA A 54 13.68 -7.26 -19.93
CA ALA A 54 13.93 -8.69 -19.83
C ALA A 54 15.10 -9.15 -20.71
N ALA A 55 15.20 -8.63 -21.94
CA ALA A 55 16.28 -8.97 -22.87
C ALA A 55 17.65 -8.50 -22.37
N ILE A 56 17.75 -7.29 -21.83
CA ILE A 56 18.98 -6.75 -21.23
C ILE A 56 19.38 -7.54 -19.99
N HIS A 57 18.41 -7.88 -19.13
CA HIS A 57 18.67 -8.70 -17.94
C HIS A 57 19.29 -10.05 -18.33
N GLU A 58 18.67 -10.78 -19.25
CA GLU A 58 19.18 -12.09 -19.67
C GLU A 58 20.51 -12.01 -20.43
N LEU A 59 20.73 -10.95 -21.21
CA LEU A 59 22.04 -10.69 -21.83
C LEU A 59 23.15 -10.54 -20.79
N VAL A 60 22.85 -9.79 -19.73
CA VAL A 60 23.77 -9.49 -18.64
C VAL A 60 24.00 -10.73 -17.76
N GLN A 61 22.96 -11.47 -17.39
CA GLN A 61 23.10 -12.72 -16.62
C GLN A 61 23.87 -13.80 -17.41
N GLY A 62 23.60 -13.90 -18.71
CA GLY A 62 24.19 -14.94 -19.56
C GLY A 62 25.60 -14.63 -20.04
N TRP A 63 25.87 -13.36 -20.37
CA TRP A 63 27.09 -12.94 -21.06
C TRP A 63 27.71 -11.65 -20.50
N GLY A 64 27.38 -11.24 -19.28
CA GLY A 64 27.97 -10.08 -18.61
C GLY A 64 29.45 -10.22 -18.22
N ASN A 65 30.18 -11.19 -18.77
CA ASN A 65 31.64 -11.25 -18.73
C ASN A 65 32.26 -11.19 -20.15
N ASP A 66 31.44 -11.09 -21.20
CA ASP A 66 31.88 -11.02 -22.59
C ASP A 66 32.16 -9.55 -22.99
N PRO A 67 33.41 -9.19 -23.35
CA PRO A 67 33.77 -7.83 -23.74
C PRO A 67 32.94 -7.26 -24.90
N TYR A 68 32.45 -8.10 -25.81
CA TYR A 68 31.62 -7.67 -26.94
C TYR A 68 30.19 -7.30 -26.52
N ILE A 69 29.65 -7.96 -25.49
CA ILE A 69 28.35 -7.60 -24.91
C ILE A 69 28.48 -6.30 -24.10
N HIS A 70 29.59 -6.12 -23.38
CA HIS A 70 29.86 -4.87 -22.67
C HIS A 70 29.98 -3.68 -23.62
N SER A 71 30.76 -3.81 -24.69
CA SER A 71 30.92 -2.75 -25.68
C SER A 71 29.57 -2.40 -26.31
N PHE A 72 28.75 -3.40 -26.63
CA PHE A 72 27.40 -3.20 -27.15
C PHE A 72 26.52 -2.41 -26.16
N LEU A 73 26.43 -2.84 -24.90
CA LEU A 73 25.61 -2.17 -23.89
C LEU A 73 26.10 -0.73 -23.63
N ARG A 74 27.41 -0.50 -23.64
CA ARG A 74 28.01 0.84 -23.46
C ARG A 74 27.74 1.78 -24.63
N GLU A 75 27.93 1.30 -25.85
CA GLU A 75 27.67 2.08 -27.06
C GLU A 75 26.20 2.54 -27.07
N HIS A 76 25.27 1.64 -26.78
CA HIS A 76 23.84 1.95 -26.81
C HIS A 76 23.35 2.74 -25.60
N ALA A 77 24.05 2.68 -24.46
CA ALA A 77 23.86 3.60 -23.34
C ALA A 77 24.47 5.00 -23.57
N SER A 78 25.12 5.26 -24.72
CA SER A 78 25.75 6.56 -25.02
C SER A 78 25.11 7.31 -26.20
N ILE A 79 24.11 6.72 -26.87
CA ILE A 79 23.58 7.18 -28.15
C ILE A 79 22.38 8.15 -28.02
N PHE A 80 21.67 8.18 -26.90
CA PHE A 80 20.48 9.04 -26.78
C PHE A 80 20.76 10.30 -25.95
N ASP A 81 20.36 11.45 -26.50
CA ASP A 81 20.57 12.79 -25.90
C ASP A 81 19.69 13.06 -24.66
N THR A 82 18.80 12.15 -24.29
CA THR A 82 17.94 12.23 -23.10
C THR A 82 18.10 10.99 -22.24
N TRP A 83 18.39 11.18 -20.95
CA TRP A 83 18.34 10.10 -19.96
C TRP A 83 16.91 9.57 -19.92
N ASP A 84 16.69 8.31 -20.28
CA ASP A 84 15.41 7.61 -20.19
C ASP A 84 15.57 6.32 -19.35
N ASP A 85 14.47 5.64 -19.05
CA ASP A 85 14.46 4.38 -18.28
C ASP A 85 15.38 3.29 -18.86
N PHE A 86 15.67 3.35 -20.16
CA PHE A 86 16.48 2.38 -20.88
C PHE A 86 17.95 2.45 -20.47
N HIS A 87 18.52 3.65 -20.46
CA HIS A 87 19.94 3.88 -20.15
C HIS A 87 20.29 3.40 -18.74
N TRP A 88 19.41 3.68 -17.78
CA TRP A 88 19.64 3.33 -16.39
C TRP A 88 19.49 1.85 -16.11
N TYR A 89 18.53 1.19 -16.73
CA TYR A 89 18.36 -0.25 -16.58
C TYR A 89 19.58 -1.00 -17.10
N VAL A 90 20.14 -0.60 -18.25
CA VAL A 90 21.39 -1.14 -18.78
C VAL A 90 22.54 -0.96 -17.79
N ILE A 91 22.65 0.23 -17.20
CA ILE A 91 23.67 0.52 -16.19
C ILE A 91 23.51 -0.33 -14.93
N ALA A 92 22.28 -0.46 -14.41
CA ALA A 92 21.98 -1.25 -13.20
C ALA A 92 22.27 -2.73 -13.40
N GLU A 93 21.92 -3.27 -14.57
CA GLU A 93 22.21 -4.66 -14.94
C GLU A 93 23.73 -4.87 -15.13
N LEU A 94 24.44 -3.94 -15.79
CA LEU A 94 25.91 -4.01 -15.92
C LEU A 94 26.62 -3.99 -14.55
N LEU A 95 26.14 -3.18 -13.61
CA LEU A 95 26.61 -3.15 -12.22
C LEU A 95 26.39 -4.49 -11.49
N TYR A 96 25.35 -5.24 -11.86
CA TYR A 96 25.05 -6.55 -11.28
C TYR A 96 26.00 -7.64 -11.78
N ALA A 97 26.28 -7.67 -13.09
CA ALA A 97 27.05 -8.78 -13.68
C ALA A 97 28.57 -8.62 -13.64
N ASN A 98 29.12 -7.40 -13.77
CA ASN A 98 30.58 -7.25 -13.86
C ASN A 98 31.20 -6.20 -12.95
N ARG A 99 31.74 -6.68 -11.82
CA ARG A 99 32.41 -5.84 -10.83
C ARG A 99 33.82 -5.42 -11.25
N SER A 100 34.41 -6.01 -12.30
CA SER A 100 35.85 -5.91 -12.61
C SER A 100 36.22 -5.01 -13.80
N ASP A 101 35.30 -4.73 -14.73
CA ASP A 101 35.56 -3.91 -15.93
C ASP A 101 35.73 -2.42 -15.59
N SER A 102 36.94 -1.86 -15.80
CA SER A 102 37.27 -0.45 -15.49
C SER A 102 36.47 0.55 -16.31
N ASP A 103 36.15 0.22 -17.55
CA ASP A 103 35.53 1.18 -18.46
C ASP A 103 34.06 1.43 -18.14
N ILE A 104 33.37 0.43 -17.56
CA ILE A 104 31.99 0.59 -17.05
C ILE A 104 31.98 1.64 -15.94
N TRP A 105 32.99 1.62 -15.07
CA TRP A 105 33.12 2.59 -13.98
C TRP A 105 33.50 3.99 -14.46
N ASP A 106 34.32 4.10 -15.49
CA ASP A 106 34.63 5.40 -16.11
C ASP A 106 33.41 6.00 -16.81
N PHE A 107 32.63 5.18 -17.50
CA PHE A 107 31.33 5.57 -18.04
C PHE A 107 30.39 6.04 -16.93
N LEU A 108 30.23 5.26 -15.85
CA LEU A 108 29.43 5.63 -14.68
C LEU A 108 29.86 6.95 -14.03
N LYS A 109 31.16 7.16 -13.82
CA LYS A 109 31.71 8.40 -13.26
C LYS A 109 31.35 9.60 -14.15
N LYS A 110 31.44 9.44 -15.47
CA LYS A 110 31.05 10.47 -16.45
C LYS A 110 29.54 10.74 -16.40
N SER A 111 28.73 9.67 -16.39
CA SER A 111 27.27 9.68 -16.28
C SER A 111 26.74 10.41 -15.05
N ILE A 112 27.34 10.18 -13.87
CA ILE A 112 27.00 10.87 -12.62
C ILE A 112 27.22 12.38 -12.75
N ILE A 113 28.26 12.80 -13.47
CA ILE A 113 28.61 14.21 -13.66
C ILE A 113 27.75 14.86 -14.75
N GLU A 114 27.45 14.20 -15.85
CA GLU A 114 26.86 14.85 -17.03
C GLU A 114 25.32 14.87 -17.04
N SER A 115 24.66 14.01 -16.26
CA SER A 115 23.19 13.99 -16.17
C SER A 115 22.62 15.23 -15.48
N SER A 116 21.55 15.80 -16.07
CA SER A 116 20.68 16.82 -15.48
C SER A 116 19.22 16.35 -15.54
N GLY A 117 18.38 16.75 -14.57
CA GLY A 117 16.92 16.52 -14.60
C GLY A 117 16.37 15.37 -13.74
N ILE A 118 15.24 14.80 -14.21
CA ILE A 118 14.23 13.95 -13.52
C ILE A 118 14.77 12.59 -12.99
N TYR A 119 15.99 12.19 -13.32
CA TYR A 119 16.54 10.86 -13.01
C TYR A 119 17.61 10.86 -11.91
N TYR A 120 17.46 11.73 -10.91
CA TYR A 120 18.45 11.90 -9.84
C TYR A 120 18.67 10.62 -9.01
N ARG A 121 17.63 9.80 -8.80
CA ARG A 121 17.70 8.55 -8.02
C ARG A 121 18.73 7.56 -8.56
N CYS A 122 18.85 7.48 -9.88
CA CYS A 122 19.80 6.59 -10.52
C CYS A 122 21.26 7.01 -10.29
N ARG A 123 21.52 8.32 -10.15
CA ARG A 123 22.84 8.81 -9.71
C ARG A 123 23.16 8.36 -8.29
N LEU A 124 22.16 8.32 -7.39
CA LEU A 124 22.36 7.86 -6.02
C LEU A 124 22.78 6.39 -5.99
N VAL A 125 22.09 5.53 -6.76
CA VAL A 125 22.44 4.10 -6.91
C VAL A 125 23.85 3.92 -7.46
N ALA A 126 24.22 4.67 -8.51
CA ALA A 126 25.55 4.60 -9.09
C ALA A 126 26.66 5.03 -8.11
N ILE A 127 26.42 6.08 -7.30
CA ILE A 127 27.36 6.53 -6.26
C ILE A 127 27.55 5.46 -5.19
N ARG A 128 26.46 4.84 -4.71
CA ARG A 128 26.49 3.73 -3.75
C ARG A 128 27.28 2.54 -4.30
N ALA A 129 26.98 2.13 -5.54
CA ALA A 129 27.67 1.02 -6.18
C ALA A 129 29.17 1.31 -6.32
N LEU A 130 29.53 2.52 -6.75
CA LEU A 130 30.92 2.94 -6.87
C LEU A 130 31.64 2.92 -5.51
N ALA A 131 31.04 3.50 -4.47
CA ALA A 131 31.64 3.54 -3.15
C ALA A 131 31.85 2.13 -2.56
N ARG A 132 30.85 1.26 -2.67
CA ARG A 132 30.86 -0.07 -2.02
C ARG A 132 31.66 -1.11 -2.79
N GLN A 133 31.64 -1.06 -4.13
CA GLN A 133 32.29 -2.08 -4.98
C GLN A 133 33.70 -1.67 -5.42
N ARG A 134 34.01 -0.38 -5.46
CA ARG A 134 35.33 0.16 -5.85
C ARG A 134 36.02 0.89 -4.70
N ASN A 135 35.78 0.47 -3.45
CA ASN A 135 36.41 1.08 -2.27
C ASN A 135 37.94 0.96 -2.24
N SER A 136 38.50 -0.07 -2.87
CA SER A 136 39.96 -0.29 -2.98
C SER A 136 40.61 0.46 -4.15
N ASP A 137 39.81 1.02 -5.06
CA ASP A 137 40.30 1.82 -6.19
C ASP A 137 40.72 3.21 -5.69
N PRO A 138 41.98 3.63 -5.93
CA PRO A 138 42.50 4.90 -5.45
C PRO A 138 41.74 6.13 -5.99
N ASP A 139 41.03 6.01 -7.12
CA ASP A 139 40.29 7.13 -7.72
C ASP A 139 38.87 7.29 -7.18
N THR A 140 38.33 6.27 -6.48
CA THR A 140 36.96 6.30 -5.96
C THR A 140 36.78 7.36 -4.88
N LEU A 141 37.64 7.36 -3.86
CA LEU A 141 37.51 8.31 -2.76
C LEU A 141 37.70 9.78 -3.22
N PRO A 142 38.70 10.13 -4.04
CA PRO A 142 38.80 11.47 -4.64
C PRO A 142 37.56 11.87 -5.44
N PHE A 143 36.97 10.93 -6.19
CA PHE A 143 35.75 11.19 -6.95
C PHE A 143 34.55 11.47 -6.04
N LEU A 144 34.32 10.64 -5.01
CA LEU A 144 33.25 10.87 -4.03
C LEU A 144 33.45 12.19 -3.28
N LYS A 145 34.69 12.55 -2.91
CA LYS A 145 35.00 13.85 -2.30
C LYS A 145 34.64 15.01 -3.23
N LYS A 146 34.87 14.87 -4.54
CA LYS A 146 34.46 15.86 -5.54
C LYS A 146 32.92 15.97 -5.56
N LEU A 147 32.21 14.85 -5.57
CA LEU A 147 30.74 14.84 -5.55
C LEU A 147 30.16 15.49 -4.29
N ALA A 148 30.74 15.21 -3.12
CA ALA A 148 30.39 15.83 -1.85
C ALA A 148 30.59 17.36 -1.82
N THR A 149 31.30 17.92 -2.81
CA THR A 149 31.52 19.37 -2.97
C THR A 149 30.81 19.98 -4.18
N LEU A 150 29.98 19.21 -4.89
CA LEU A 150 29.25 19.69 -6.07
C LEU A 150 28.33 20.86 -5.72
N ASN A 151 28.50 21.97 -6.43
CA ASN A 151 27.69 23.16 -6.26
C ASN A 151 27.37 23.74 -7.64
N ARG A 152 26.49 23.05 -8.40
CA ARG A 152 25.95 23.62 -9.64
C ARG A 152 24.70 24.41 -9.27
N ARG A 153 24.66 25.68 -9.66
CA ARG A 153 23.41 26.43 -9.69
C ARG A 153 22.67 26.00 -10.94
N SER A 154 21.81 24.99 -10.88
CA SER A 154 20.72 24.91 -11.84
C SER A 154 19.50 25.58 -11.20
N GLU A 155 18.93 26.56 -11.89
CA GLU A 155 17.74 27.30 -11.44
C GLU A 155 16.47 26.45 -11.55
N GLU A 156 16.58 25.17 -11.96
CA GLU A 156 15.42 24.43 -12.46
C GLU A 156 15.00 23.20 -11.63
N TYR A 157 15.86 22.42 -10.94
CA TYR A 157 15.38 21.26 -10.16
C TYR A 157 16.30 20.84 -8.98
N PHE A 158 15.68 20.39 -7.89
CA PHE A 158 16.17 20.07 -6.53
C PHE A 158 17.35 19.07 -6.37
N SER A 159 18.11 18.71 -7.41
CA SER A 159 18.81 17.41 -7.46
C SER A 159 20.28 17.31 -6.94
N ASP A 160 20.90 18.41 -6.49
CA ASP A 160 22.35 18.43 -6.19
C ASP A 160 22.70 18.18 -4.71
N TYR A 161 21.81 18.52 -3.77
CA TYR A 161 22.09 18.34 -2.34
C TYR A 161 22.05 16.87 -1.93
N GLU A 162 21.18 16.07 -2.57
CA GLU A 162 21.08 14.61 -2.37
C GLU A 162 22.34 13.89 -2.82
N ILE A 163 22.94 14.30 -3.95
CA ILE A 163 24.25 13.78 -4.41
C ILE A 163 25.32 14.06 -3.36
N ARG A 164 25.33 15.26 -2.77
CA ARG A 164 26.28 15.59 -1.70
C ARG A 164 26.04 14.70 -0.47
N ILE A 165 24.79 14.59 -0.02
CA ILE A 165 24.39 13.75 1.12
C ILE A 165 24.81 12.29 0.91
N ILE A 166 24.45 11.68 -0.21
CA ILE A 166 24.78 10.26 -0.44
C ILE A 166 26.29 10.05 -0.54
N SER A 167 27.01 10.99 -1.16
CA SER A 167 28.47 10.91 -1.23
C SER A 167 29.10 11.00 0.16
N ILE A 168 28.58 11.87 1.03
CA ILE A 168 29.05 12.01 2.42
C ILE A 168 28.78 10.73 3.23
N ARG A 169 27.56 10.19 3.15
CA ARG A 169 27.17 8.92 3.79
C ARG A 169 28.06 7.76 3.35
N GLU A 170 28.24 7.56 2.05
CA GLU A 170 29.05 6.45 1.55
C GLU A 170 30.55 6.64 1.84
N ILE A 171 31.04 7.88 1.86
CA ILE A 171 32.41 8.17 2.32
C ILE A 171 32.59 7.75 3.79
N GLN A 172 31.66 8.11 4.67
CA GLN A 172 31.75 7.73 6.08
C GLN A 172 31.60 6.22 6.26
N ARG A 173 30.65 5.59 5.57
CA ARG A 173 30.37 4.15 5.71
C ARG A 173 31.60 3.30 5.41
N ILE A 174 32.32 3.64 4.36
CA ILE A 174 33.46 2.86 3.87
C ILE A 174 34.78 3.29 4.51
N TRP A 175 35.00 4.59 4.71
CA TRP A 175 36.26 5.15 5.23
C TRP A 175 36.11 5.80 6.62
N GLY A 176 35.11 5.40 7.39
CA GLY A 176 34.88 5.84 8.76
C GLY A 176 36.06 5.53 9.67
N GLY A 177 36.36 6.42 10.61
CA GLY A 177 37.54 6.32 11.47
C GLY A 177 38.85 6.78 10.82
N ASN A 178 38.88 7.06 9.51
CA ASN A 178 40.06 7.63 8.85
C ASN A 178 40.22 9.13 9.18
N ALA A 179 41.39 9.53 9.69
CA ALA A 179 41.67 10.91 10.08
C ALA A 179 41.57 11.93 8.92
N ASP A 180 41.94 11.57 7.70
CA ASP A 180 41.85 12.46 6.54
C ASP A 180 40.40 12.71 6.12
N ILE A 181 39.50 11.75 6.38
CA ILE A 181 38.07 11.91 6.14
C ILE A 181 37.45 12.81 7.20
N PHE A 182 37.84 12.65 8.46
CA PHE A 182 37.43 13.56 9.53
C PHE A 182 37.77 15.02 9.20
N VAL A 183 39.03 15.27 8.78
CA VAL A 183 39.48 16.60 8.35
C VAL A 183 38.68 17.10 7.14
N PHE A 184 38.41 16.24 6.17
CA PHE A 184 37.61 16.58 4.99
C PHE A 184 36.17 16.99 5.36
N LEU A 185 35.46 16.19 6.16
CA LEU A 185 34.08 16.45 6.57
C LEU A 185 33.98 17.73 7.42
N LYS A 186 34.93 17.95 8.34
CA LYS A 186 35.03 19.20 9.11
C LYS A 186 35.21 20.43 8.22
N GLN A 187 36.08 20.35 7.22
CA GLN A 187 36.25 21.44 6.25
C GLN A 187 34.97 21.64 5.41
N ARG A 188 34.29 20.56 5.02
CA ARG A 188 33.03 20.64 4.27
C ARG A 188 31.95 21.33 5.09
N LEU A 189 31.77 20.95 6.36
CA LEU A 189 30.81 21.56 7.28
C LEU A 189 30.95 23.09 7.32
N SER A 190 32.20 23.59 7.40
CA SER A 190 32.46 25.05 7.45
C SER A 190 32.19 25.80 6.14
N LYS A 191 32.17 25.11 5.01
CA LYS A 191 32.02 25.67 3.66
C LYS A 191 30.66 25.34 3.02
N GLU A 192 29.79 24.66 3.75
CA GLU A 192 28.50 24.18 3.25
C GLU A 192 27.38 25.17 3.58
N ASN A 193 26.66 25.61 2.56
CA ASN A 193 25.59 26.59 2.70
C ASN A 193 24.23 25.92 2.95
N ASP A 194 24.06 24.69 2.45
CA ASP A 194 22.84 23.91 2.60
C ASP A 194 22.72 23.31 4.02
N GLU A 195 21.63 23.62 4.72
CA GLU A 195 21.46 23.17 6.10
C GLU A 195 21.21 21.67 6.23
N LEU A 196 20.58 21.02 5.25
CA LEU A 196 20.33 19.57 5.27
C LEU A 196 21.63 18.82 5.07
N VAL A 197 22.49 19.29 4.15
CA VAL A 197 23.83 18.70 3.97
C VAL A 197 24.70 18.92 5.19
N ARG A 198 24.63 20.10 5.84
CA ARG A 198 25.35 20.33 7.11
C ARG A 198 24.86 19.39 8.22
N ALA A 199 23.55 19.20 8.35
CA ALA A 199 22.96 18.29 9.33
C ALA A 199 23.44 16.85 9.08
N GLU A 200 23.49 16.42 7.82
CA GLU A 200 24.04 15.11 7.46
C GLU A 200 25.51 14.95 7.88
N ILE A 201 26.35 15.95 7.61
CA ILE A 201 27.77 15.92 8.01
C ILE A 201 27.90 15.78 9.53
N ILE A 202 27.02 16.41 10.29
CA ILE A 202 26.98 16.30 11.75
C ILE A 202 26.68 14.87 12.20
N HIS A 203 25.67 14.23 11.60
CA HIS A 203 25.37 12.81 11.86
C HIS A 203 26.57 11.92 11.53
N GLU A 204 27.18 12.10 10.35
CA GLU A 204 28.30 11.28 9.90
C GLU A 204 29.56 11.46 10.75
N LEU A 205 29.87 12.69 11.16
CA LEU A 205 30.98 12.97 12.08
C LEU A 205 30.79 12.28 13.43
N SER A 206 29.58 12.36 13.99
CA SER A 206 29.23 11.73 15.27
C SER A 206 29.39 10.20 15.21
N HIS A 207 28.90 9.56 14.16
CA HIS A 207 28.94 8.10 14.02
C HIS A 207 30.32 7.57 13.65
N GLY A 208 31.06 8.26 12.77
CA GLY A 208 32.37 7.83 12.30
C GLY A 208 33.51 8.09 13.27
N TRP A 209 33.39 9.12 14.12
CA TRP A 209 34.46 9.60 15.00
C TRP A 209 33.96 9.92 16.41
N LYS A 210 33.04 9.11 16.94
CA LYS A 210 32.46 9.28 18.29
C LYS A 210 33.50 9.44 19.40
N ASN A 211 34.63 8.76 19.29
CA ASN A 211 35.69 8.77 20.31
C ASN A 211 36.70 9.92 20.15
N GLU A 212 36.63 10.68 19.04
CA GLU A 212 37.48 11.85 18.85
C GLU A 212 36.96 13.02 19.70
N PHE A 213 37.81 13.58 20.56
CA PHE A 213 37.45 14.72 21.40
C PHE A 213 36.94 15.91 20.59
N GLU A 214 37.47 16.11 19.38
CA GLU A 214 37.05 17.21 18.54
C GLU A 214 35.61 17.05 18.01
N THR A 215 35.09 15.82 17.89
CA THR A 215 33.72 15.57 17.44
C THR A 215 32.70 16.22 18.37
N VAL A 216 32.84 16.00 19.69
CA VAL A 216 31.89 16.58 20.64
C VAL A 216 31.98 18.10 20.69
N GLU A 217 33.16 18.70 20.48
CA GLU A 217 33.31 20.16 20.38
C GLU A 217 32.64 20.74 19.13
N ILE A 218 32.70 20.02 18.00
CA ILE A 218 31.95 20.39 16.78
C ILE A 218 30.44 20.34 17.05
N LEU A 219 29.95 19.27 17.67
CA LEU A 219 28.53 19.11 18.01
C LEU A 219 28.03 20.23 18.94
N LYS A 220 28.78 20.53 20.01
CA LYS A 220 28.48 21.64 20.94
C LYS A 220 28.37 22.96 20.19
N LYS A 221 29.36 23.26 19.34
CA LYS A 221 29.38 24.50 18.56
C LYS A 221 28.18 24.57 17.62
N CYS A 222 27.88 23.51 16.89
CA CYS A 222 26.75 23.48 15.96
C CYS A 222 25.41 23.60 16.68
N ALA A 223 25.21 22.90 17.80
CA ALA A 223 24.00 23.01 18.61
C ALA A 223 23.77 24.45 19.14
N ILE A 224 24.85 25.19 19.43
CA ILE A 224 24.78 26.53 20.02
C ILE A 224 24.70 27.64 18.96
N GLU A 225 25.54 27.56 17.91
CA GLU A 225 25.88 28.70 17.05
C GLU A 225 25.40 28.58 15.59
N ASP A 226 25.03 27.38 15.10
CA ASP A 226 24.63 27.24 13.68
C ASP A 226 23.35 28.03 13.39
N LYS A 227 23.27 28.60 12.18
CA LYS A 227 22.11 29.39 11.75
C LYS A 227 20.92 28.51 11.38
N GLY A 228 21.17 27.33 10.82
CA GLY A 228 20.14 26.39 10.36
C GLY A 228 19.53 25.59 11.51
N GLY A 229 18.21 25.56 11.59
CA GLY A 229 17.48 24.81 12.62
C GLY A 229 17.74 23.32 12.53
N ALA A 230 17.74 22.76 11.32
CA ALA A 230 18.01 21.35 11.06
C ALA A 230 19.39 20.92 11.60
N VAL A 231 20.41 21.75 11.44
CA VAL A 231 21.78 21.47 11.93
C VAL A 231 21.83 21.48 13.46
N ARG A 232 21.16 22.46 14.10
CA ARG A 232 21.09 22.52 15.56
C ARG A 232 20.34 21.31 16.12
N SER A 233 19.21 20.93 15.52
CA SER A 233 18.46 19.73 15.88
C SER A 233 19.30 18.47 15.75
N ALA A 234 19.98 18.27 14.62
CA ALA A 234 20.86 17.13 14.39
C ALA A 234 21.98 17.07 15.45
N ALA A 235 22.64 18.20 15.73
CA ALA A 235 23.69 18.26 16.73
C ALA A 235 23.17 17.95 18.14
N ILE A 236 22.00 18.46 18.51
CA ILE A 236 21.35 18.17 19.79
C ILE A 236 21.02 16.69 19.93
N ASP A 237 20.47 16.10 18.87
CA ASP A 237 20.11 14.68 18.85
C ASP A 237 21.35 13.78 18.99
N GLU A 238 22.43 14.09 18.26
CA GLU A 238 23.71 13.40 18.38
C GLU A 238 24.33 13.56 19.78
N LEU A 239 24.25 14.76 20.37
CA LEU A 239 24.68 14.99 21.75
C LEU A 239 23.87 14.16 22.75
N GLY A 240 22.55 14.10 22.59
CA GLY A 240 21.67 13.32 23.45
C GLY A 240 21.89 11.82 23.33
N TYR A 241 22.18 11.32 22.12
CA TYR A 241 22.47 9.90 21.87
C TYR A 241 23.87 9.49 22.33
N GLY A 242 24.89 10.25 21.96
CA GLY A 242 26.29 9.90 22.23
C GLY A 242 26.80 10.33 23.60
N TRP A 243 26.31 11.45 24.12
CA TRP A 243 26.81 12.14 25.31
C TRP A 243 25.69 12.54 26.28
N GLY A 244 24.56 11.82 26.26
CA GLY A 244 23.38 12.11 27.08
C GLY A 244 23.62 12.08 28.59
N LYS A 245 24.73 11.53 29.09
CA LYS A 245 25.07 11.54 30.53
C LYS A 245 26.00 12.70 30.95
N GLU A 246 26.50 13.46 29.98
CA GLU A 246 27.45 14.53 30.24
C GLU A 246 26.77 15.82 30.71
N ILE A 247 27.39 16.52 31.66
CA ILE A 247 26.83 17.74 32.26
C ILE A 247 26.65 18.87 31.24
N PHE A 248 27.54 18.97 30.24
CA PHE A 248 27.38 19.99 29.21
C PHE A 248 26.15 19.71 28.31
N THR A 249 25.78 18.44 28.12
CA THR A 249 24.65 18.05 27.25
C THR A 249 23.34 18.54 27.85
N ILE A 250 23.09 18.28 29.13
CA ILE A 250 21.91 18.80 29.84
C ILE A 250 21.87 20.35 29.82
N GLN A 251 23.01 21.03 29.96
CA GLN A 251 23.06 22.49 29.92
C GLN A 251 22.66 23.05 28.55
N ILE A 252 23.20 22.46 27.47
CA ILE A 252 22.85 22.85 26.09
C ILE A 252 21.37 22.57 25.86
N LEU A 253 20.87 21.38 26.20
CA LEU A 253 19.47 21.02 26.04
C LEU A 253 18.53 22.00 26.76
N ILE A 254 18.79 22.32 28.03
CA ILE A 254 18.00 23.27 28.81
C ILE A 254 18.00 24.66 28.16
N ASP A 255 19.14 25.14 27.69
CA ASP A 255 19.24 26.43 27.01
C ASP A 255 18.45 26.43 25.70
N ARG A 256 18.58 25.37 24.88
CA ARG A 256 17.85 25.23 23.61
C ARG A 256 16.35 25.20 23.81
N VAL A 257 15.85 24.43 24.78
CA VAL A 257 14.42 24.42 25.14
C VAL A 257 13.90 25.82 25.52
N LYS A 258 14.71 26.63 26.19
CA LYS A 258 14.29 27.97 26.65
C LYS A 258 14.39 29.04 25.56
N ASN A 259 15.46 29.01 24.76
CA ASN A 259 15.93 30.16 24.02
C ASN A 259 16.06 29.94 22.51
N ASP A 260 16.01 28.70 22.00
CA ASP A 260 16.17 28.49 20.57
C ASP A 260 15.01 29.14 19.80
N PRO A 261 15.27 29.89 18.71
CA PRO A 261 14.20 30.49 17.92
C PRO A 261 13.33 29.44 17.22
N ASP A 262 13.91 28.31 16.83
CA ASP A 262 13.26 27.27 16.04
C ASP A 262 12.46 26.31 16.95
N PRO A 263 11.13 26.16 16.74
CA PRO A 263 10.32 25.20 17.48
C PRO A 263 10.82 23.76 17.39
N MET A 264 11.31 23.31 16.25
CA MET A 264 11.74 21.94 16.05
C MET A 264 12.99 21.62 16.88
N VAL A 265 13.91 22.57 16.98
CA VAL A 265 15.09 22.44 17.86
C VAL A 265 14.66 22.31 19.32
N ARG A 266 13.62 23.05 19.75
CA ARG A 266 13.06 22.93 21.10
C ARG A 266 12.37 21.59 21.32
N VAL A 267 11.68 21.06 20.32
CA VAL A 267 11.03 19.72 20.35
C VAL A 267 12.08 18.64 20.58
N VAL A 268 13.10 18.57 19.71
CA VAL A 268 14.18 17.57 19.81
C VAL A 268 14.93 17.68 21.14
N ALA A 269 15.13 18.90 21.65
CA ALA A 269 15.74 19.11 22.96
C ALA A 269 14.86 18.63 24.13
N ILE A 270 13.54 18.83 24.07
CA ILE A 270 12.59 18.31 25.06
C ILE A 270 12.60 16.78 25.06
N GLU A 271 12.58 16.14 23.89
CA GLU A 271 12.62 14.68 23.76
C GLU A 271 13.90 14.11 24.37
N ASN A 272 15.04 14.71 24.06
CA ASN A 272 16.33 14.30 24.59
C ASN A 272 16.43 14.52 26.12
N LEU A 273 15.82 15.60 26.65
CA LEU A 273 15.72 15.78 28.11
C LEU A 273 14.84 14.70 28.75
N GLY A 274 13.70 14.42 28.15
CA GLY A 274 12.75 13.41 28.62
C GLY A 274 13.34 12.01 28.64
N LYS A 275 14.07 11.65 27.58
CA LYS A 275 14.71 10.34 27.42
C LYS A 275 15.87 10.14 28.40
N ASN A 276 16.77 11.13 28.51
CA ASN A 276 18.01 10.98 29.29
C ASN A 276 17.86 11.33 30.77
N TYR A 277 16.84 12.11 31.15
CA TYR A 277 16.67 12.62 32.52
C TYR A 277 15.21 12.58 33.02
N PRO A 278 14.51 11.44 32.89
CA PRO A 278 13.06 11.35 33.12
C PRO A 278 12.63 11.73 34.54
N ALA A 279 13.48 11.52 35.55
CA ALA A 279 13.15 11.77 36.96
C ALA A 279 13.73 13.09 37.53
N TYR A 280 14.41 13.90 36.70
CA TYR A 280 15.11 15.09 37.20
C TYR A 280 14.14 16.26 37.41
N GLN A 281 13.96 16.69 38.65
CA GLN A 281 12.91 17.65 39.04
C GLN A 281 13.01 19.01 38.35
N GLU A 282 14.22 19.51 38.11
CA GLU A 282 14.41 20.76 37.38
C GLU A 282 13.93 20.66 35.92
N ILE A 283 14.15 19.51 35.28
CA ILE A 283 13.67 19.23 33.92
C ILE A 283 12.16 19.09 33.92
N LEU A 284 11.58 18.33 34.86
CA LEU A 284 10.12 18.23 34.98
C LEU A 284 9.47 19.61 35.17
N THR A 285 10.08 20.48 35.98
CA THR A 285 9.62 21.86 36.17
C THR A 285 9.71 22.68 34.86
N LEU A 286 10.81 22.54 34.12
CA LEU A 286 10.97 23.16 32.80
C LEU A 286 9.90 22.67 31.81
N LEU A 287 9.70 21.36 31.71
CA LEU A 287 8.71 20.77 30.81
C LEU A 287 7.28 21.22 31.17
N LYS A 288 6.94 21.29 32.46
CA LYS A 288 5.64 21.83 32.92
C LYS A 288 5.44 23.27 32.48
N TYR A 289 6.48 24.10 32.61
CA TYR A 289 6.43 25.47 32.11
C TYR A 289 6.24 25.54 30.59
N GLN A 290 6.96 24.70 29.82
CA GLN A 290 6.81 24.65 28.36
C GLN A 290 5.41 24.19 27.95
N ALA A 291 4.91 23.10 28.54
CA ALA A 291 3.56 22.60 28.35
C ALA A 291 2.49 23.68 28.64
N ALA A 292 2.67 24.44 29.73
CA ALA A 292 1.69 25.43 30.15
C ALA A 292 1.73 26.75 29.34
N LYS A 293 2.93 27.24 28.97
CA LYS A 293 3.13 28.64 28.53
C LYS A 293 3.81 28.81 27.17
N ASN A 294 4.33 27.77 26.54
CA ASN A 294 5.02 27.95 25.25
C ASN A 294 4.03 28.48 24.19
N ARG A 295 4.50 29.35 23.29
CA ARG A 295 3.67 29.90 22.21
C ARG A 295 3.43 28.88 21.10
N ASN A 296 4.43 28.08 20.72
CA ASN A 296 4.28 27.09 19.66
C ASN A 296 3.49 25.85 20.17
N GLY A 297 2.57 25.34 19.36
CA GLY A 297 1.69 24.21 19.71
C GLY A 297 2.44 22.88 19.85
N GLU A 298 3.30 22.55 18.89
CA GLU A 298 4.12 21.33 18.88
C GLU A 298 5.03 21.23 20.11
N VAL A 299 5.62 22.36 20.53
CA VAL A 299 6.45 22.39 21.75
C VAL A 299 5.62 22.12 23.01
N ARG A 300 4.37 22.61 23.07
CA ARG A 300 3.47 22.28 24.18
C ARG A 300 3.09 20.80 24.13
N ASP A 301 2.77 20.30 22.94
CA ASP A 301 2.38 18.91 22.71
C ASP A 301 3.44 17.93 23.19
N ILE A 302 4.68 18.09 22.71
CA ILE A 302 5.77 17.19 23.07
C ILE A 302 6.13 17.29 24.55
N ALA A 303 6.05 18.48 25.16
CA ALA A 303 6.28 18.64 26.58
C ALA A 303 5.22 17.89 27.41
N ILE A 304 3.96 17.95 26.99
CA ILE A 304 2.85 17.21 27.62
C ILE A 304 3.07 15.70 27.50
N ARG A 305 3.35 15.20 26.29
CA ARG A 305 3.62 13.77 26.06
C ARG A 305 4.82 13.27 26.86
N THR A 306 5.88 14.07 26.91
CA THR A 306 7.10 13.75 27.66
C THR A 306 6.84 13.70 29.16
N LEU A 307 6.07 14.65 29.71
CA LEU A 307 5.67 14.62 31.12
C LEU A 307 4.81 13.41 31.45
N ALA A 308 3.83 13.08 30.60
CA ALA A 308 2.94 11.95 30.82
C ALA A 308 3.69 10.60 30.84
N ARG A 309 4.71 10.43 29.99
CA ARG A 309 5.56 9.24 29.98
C ARG A 309 6.42 9.11 31.24
N ASN A 310 6.88 10.24 31.79
CA ASN A 310 7.90 10.28 32.83
C ASN A 310 7.37 10.50 34.25
N THR A 311 6.09 10.87 34.39
CA THR A 311 5.48 11.17 35.69
C THR A 311 4.28 10.26 35.93
N LYS A 312 4.13 9.79 37.18
CA LYS A 312 2.95 9.04 37.63
C LYS A 312 2.20 9.91 38.64
N ASN A 313 0.88 10.00 38.50
CA ASN A 313 -0.01 10.70 39.43
C ASN A 313 0.39 12.17 39.71
N ASP A 314 0.84 12.90 38.69
CA ASP A 314 1.23 14.31 38.81
C ASP A 314 0.00 15.22 38.69
N LEU A 315 -0.49 15.72 39.84
CA LEU A 315 -1.65 16.61 39.91
C LEU A 315 -1.47 17.91 39.10
N GLU A 316 -0.24 18.42 38.99
CA GLU A 316 0.03 19.62 38.23
C GLU A 316 -0.08 19.35 36.72
N LEU A 317 0.43 18.20 36.26
CA LEU A 317 0.22 17.75 34.89
C LEU A 317 -1.26 17.60 34.59
N LEU A 318 -2.05 16.96 35.47
CA LEU A 318 -3.50 16.82 35.27
C LEU A 318 -4.20 18.18 35.12
N ASN A 319 -3.83 19.16 35.93
CA ASN A 319 -4.36 20.52 35.81
C ASN A 319 -3.96 21.19 34.48
N ILE A 320 -2.72 21.00 34.03
CA ILE A 320 -2.27 21.47 32.71
C ILE A 320 -3.12 20.79 31.63
N LEU A 321 -3.26 19.46 31.64
CA LEU A 321 -4.05 18.73 30.67
C LEU A 321 -5.51 19.23 30.61
N LYS A 322 -6.17 19.40 31.77
CA LYS A 322 -7.53 19.95 31.85
C LYS A 322 -7.63 21.35 31.23
N GLU A 323 -6.65 22.23 31.50
CA GLU A 323 -6.61 23.57 30.90
C GLU A 323 -6.42 23.48 29.38
N LYS A 324 -5.49 22.64 28.91
CA LYS A 324 -5.12 22.52 27.49
C LYS A 324 -6.23 21.90 26.68
N ALA A 325 -6.80 20.79 27.12
CA ALA A 325 -7.98 20.18 26.51
C ALA A 325 -9.11 21.20 26.30
N GLN A 326 -9.36 22.08 27.28
CA GLN A 326 -10.43 23.06 27.21
C GLN A 326 -10.14 24.27 26.32
N LYS A 327 -8.95 24.86 26.44
CA LYS A 327 -8.69 26.24 26.00
C LYS A 327 -7.52 26.39 25.04
N ASP A 328 -6.74 25.34 24.75
CA ASP A 328 -5.58 25.48 23.88
C ASP A 328 -6.01 25.88 22.47
N ARG A 329 -5.24 26.78 21.84
CA ARG A 329 -5.50 27.25 20.48
C ARG A 329 -5.19 26.21 19.40
N HIS A 330 -4.28 25.28 19.67
CA HIS A 330 -3.84 24.26 18.73
C HIS A 330 -4.67 22.99 18.91
N SER A 331 -5.30 22.48 17.85
CA SER A 331 -6.15 21.27 17.91
C SER A 331 -5.36 20.06 18.40
N GLY A 332 -4.17 19.80 17.83
CA GLY A 332 -3.34 18.67 18.24
C GLY A 332 -3.00 18.66 19.74
N VAL A 333 -2.82 19.84 20.37
CA VAL A 333 -2.57 19.92 21.82
C VAL A 333 -3.83 19.57 22.62
N ARG A 334 -5.01 19.99 22.14
CA ARG A 334 -6.29 19.63 22.77
C ARG A 334 -6.52 18.13 22.67
N GLU A 335 -6.31 17.56 21.50
CA GLU A 335 -6.42 16.13 21.19
C GLU A 335 -5.54 15.30 22.12
N THR A 336 -4.22 15.56 22.13
CA THR A 336 -3.27 14.89 23.02
C THR A 336 -3.69 15.02 24.48
N ALA A 337 -4.16 16.20 24.90
CA ALA A 337 -4.59 16.41 26.27
C ALA A 337 -5.84 15.59 26.63
N LEU A 338 -6.78 15.40 25.70
CA LEU A 338 -7.98 14.58 25.92
C LEU A 338 -7.62 13.10 26.07
N SER A 339 -6.81 12.54 25.17
CA SER A 339 -6.35 11.16 25.27
C SER A 339 -5.51 10.89 26.51
N LEU A 340 -4.68 11.85 26.92
CA LEU A 340 -3.91 11.69 28.16
C LEU A 340 -4.79 11.80 29.42
N LEU A 341 -5.86 12.61 29.40
CA LEU A 341 -6.81 12.65 30.51
C LEU A 341 -7.59 11.34 30.64
N SER A 342 -8.03 10.74 29.54
CA SER A 342 -8.75 9.46 29.58
C SER A 342 -7.89 8.34 30.17
N VAL A 343 -6.58 8.35 29.88
CA VAL A 343 -5.63 7.36 30.40
C VAL A 343 -5.19 7.65 31.83
N LEU A 344 -4.79 8.89 32.14
CA LEU A 344 -4.17 9.25 33.43
C LEU A 344 -5.17 9.63 34.52
N ALA A 345 -6.39 10.03 34.15
CA ALA A 345 -7.39 10.59 35.06
C ALA A 345 -8.80 10.10 34.73
N LYS A 346 -8.94 8.80 34.41
CA LYS A 346 -10.24 8.17 34.15
C LYS A 346 -11.24 8.31 35.31
N ASP A 347 -10.77 8.20 36.54
CA ASP A 347 -11.64 8.29 37.72
C ASP A 347 -11.93 9.74 38.14
N ASP A 348 -11.33 10.73 37.46
CA ASP A 348 -11.57 12.15 37.73
C ASP A 348 -12.89 12.60 37.07
N PRO A 349 -13.88 13.09 37.84
CA PRO A 349 -15.17 13.50 37.30
C PRO A 349 -15.07 14.58 36.22
N ASP A 350 -14.05 15.45 36.28
CA ASP A 350 -13.88 16.51 35.29
C ASP A 350 -13.50 15.94 33.92
N THR A 351 -12.84 14.78 33.85
CA THR A 351 -12.40 14.18 32.59
C THR A 351 -13.58 13.86 31.69
N PHE A 352 -14.60 13.17 32.24
CA PHE A 352 -15.83 12.87 31.50
C PHE A 352 -16.54 14.15 31.03
N VAL A 353 -16.62 15.16 31.90
CA VAL A 353 -17.25 16.45 31.58
C VAL A 353 -16.52 17.18 30.46
N ILE A 354 -15.18 17.22 30.50
CA ILE A 354 -14.36 17.86 29.47
C ILE A 354 -14.51 17.13 28.14
N LEU A 355 -14.41 15.80 28.12
CA LEU A 355 -14.59 14.99 26.92
C LEU A 355 -15.97 15.22 26.31
N LYS A 356 -17.03 15.16 27.11
CA LYS A 356 -18.40 15.46 26.67
C LYS A 356 -18.53 16.84 26.04
N GLN A 357 -18.05 17.87 26.72
CA GLN A 357 -18.09 19.24 26.21
C GLN A 357 -17.34 19.38 24.88
N LYS A 358 -16.21 18.68 24.75
CA LYS A 358 -15.34 18.74 23.57
C LYS A 358 -15.89 17.97 22.39
N ALA A 359 -16.46 16.79 22.61
CA ALA A 359 -17.22 16.08 21.60
C ALA A 359 -18.31 16.98 21.00
N GLN A 360 -19.08 17.68 21.84
CA GLN A 360 -20.26 18.43 21.38
C GLN A 360 -19.94 19.81 20.77
N ASN A 361 -18.90 20.51 21.26
CA ASN A 361 -18.74 21.95 20.98
C ASN A 361 -17.36 22.36 20.46
N ASP A 362 -16.40 21.45 20.30
CA ASP A 362 -15.09 21.85 19.73
C ASP A 362 -15.24 22.22 18.26
N LYS A 363 -14.44 23.18 17.80
CA LYS A 363 -14.51 23.70 16.44
C LYS A 363 -13.91 22.74 15.42
N GLN A 364 -13.00 21.86 15.86
CA GLN A 364 -12.23 20.99 14.98
C GLN A 364 -12.69 19.55 15.12
N ASP A 365 -12.95 18.91 13.98
CA ASP A 365 -13.46 17.55 13.85
C ASP A 365 -12.56 16.55 14.57
N ASN A 366 -11.25 16.63 14.36
CA ASN A 366 -10.27 15.73 14.99
C ASN A 366 -10.35 15.73 16.54
N VAL A 367 -10.63 16.89 17.16
CA VAL A 367 -10.79 17.00 18.62
C VAL A 367 -12.10 16.39 19.07
N ARG A 368 -13.20 16.60 18.31
CA ARG A 368 -14.50 15.97 18.61
C ARG A 368 -14.41 14.46 18.49
N ASP A 369 -13.78 13.98 17.42
CA ASP A 369 -13.60 12.58 17.11
C ASP A 369 -12.80 11.85 18.19
N THR A 370 -11.69 12.45 18.61
CA THR A 370 -10.89 11.94 19.72
C THR A 370 -11.72 11.90 20.99
N ALA A 371 -12.42 12.99 21.33
CA ALA A 371 -13.29 12.99 22.50
C ALA A 371 -14.35 11.87 22.46
N LEU A 372 -14.95 11.60 21.30
CA LEU A 372 -15.92 10.50 21.13
C LEU A 372 -15.27 9.12 21.32
N ARG A 373 -14.12 8.86 20.70
CA ARG A 373 -13.38 7.60 20.87
C ARG A 373 -13.04 7.37 22.33
N GLU A 374 -12.55 8.39 23.03
CA GLU A 374 -12.20 8.30 24.45
C GLU A 374 -13.41 8.11 25.37
N LEU A 375 -14.55 8.75 25.05
CA LEU A 375 -15.80 8.52 25.78
C LEU A 375 -16.27 7.07 25.65
N VAL A 376 -16.20 6.50 24.45
CA VAL A 376 -16.60 5.11 24.21
C VAL A 376 -15.60 4.14 24.83
N SER A 377 -14.30 4.36 24.67
CA SER A 377 -13.25 3.48 25.21
C SER A 377 -13.38 3.30 26.72
N SER A 378 -13.69 4.41 27.42
CA SER A 378 -13.65 4.43 28.88
C SER A 378 -15.01 4.44 29.57
N TRP A 379 -16.08 4.93 28.93
CA TRP A 379 -17.41 5.13 29.52
C TRP A 379 -18.58 4.64 28.65
N ARG A 380 -18.39 3.68 27.73
CA ARG A 380 -19.48 3.12 26.89
C ARG A 380 -20.74 2.61 27.65
N HIS A 381 -20.63 2.36 28.95
CA HIS A 381 -21.76 1.88 29.75
C HIS A 381 -22.60 3.04 30.33
N GLU A 382 -22.09 4.27 30.28
CA GLU A 382 -22.82 5.46 30.70
C GLU A 382 -23.89 5.81 29.66
N PRO A 383 -25.19 5.89 30.05
CA PRO A 383 -26.27 6.17 29.11
C PRO A 383 -26.08 7.46 28.31
N GLU A 384 -25.48 8.47 28.94
CA GLU A 384 -25.20 9.77 28.31
C GLU A 384 -24.28 9.66 27.10
N VAL A 385 -23.36 8.67 27.05
CA VAL A 385 -22.45 8.49 25.91
C VAL A 385 -23.23 8.06 24.67
N TYR A 386 -24.22 7.17 24.84
CA TYR A 386 -25.11 6.81 23.75
C TYR A 386 -25.92 8.01 23.25
N ASP A 387 -26.46 8.83 24.16
CA ASP A 387 -27.24 10.02 23.79
C ASP A 387 -26.40 11.04 23.00
N ILE A 388 -25.13 11.23 23.38
CA ILE A 388 -24.19 12.09 22.65
C ILE A 388 -23.96 11.54 21.24
N LEU A 389 -23.58 10.27 21.12
CA LEU A 389 -23.32 9.63 19.83
C LEU A 389 -24.55 9.67 18.92
N LYS A 390 -25.73 9.37 19.46
CA LYS A 390 -27.02 9.44 18.76
C LYS A 390 -27.34 10.85 18.26
N SER A 391 -27.07 11.86 19.07
CA SER A 391 -27.27 13.25 18.68
C SER A 391 -26.33 13.64 17.54
N MET A 392 -25.06 13.27 17.66
CA MET A 392 -24.02 13.66 16.69
C MET A 392 -24.11 12.89 15.39
N SER A 393 -24.52 11.62 15.41
CA SER A 393 -24.74 10.84 14.18
C SER A 393 -25.88 11.40 13.33
N LYS A 394 -26.79 12.19 13.92
CA LYS A 394 -27.92 12.83 13.23
C LYS A 394 -27.66 14.28 12.84
N ASP A 395 -26.54 14.86 13.25
CA ASP A 395 -26.22 16.25 12.97
C ASP A 395 -25.41 16.35 11.66
N SER A 396 -26.12 16.60 10.57
CA SER A 396 -25.56 16.69 9.23
C SER A 396 -24.60 17.87 9.06
N SER A 397 -24.53 18.82 10.01
CA SER A 397 -23.53 19.89 10.00
C SER A 397 -22.14 19.43 10.42
N LEU A 398 -22.01 18.21 10.97
CA LEU A 398 -20.77 17.64 11.50
C LEU A 398 -20.13 16.62 10.56
N TYR A 399 -19.99 16.93 9.26
CA TYR A 399 -19.61 15.98 8.19
C TYR A 399 -18.59 14.87 8.58
N GLY A 400 -17.42 15.22 9.15
CA GLY A 400 -16.43 14.22 9.58
C GLY A 400 -16.82 13.45 10.85
N THR A 401 -17.30 14.16 11.86
CA THR A 401 -17.66 13.57 13.15
C THR A 401 -18.96 12.76 13.11
N GLN A 402 -19.89 13.07 12.19
CA GLN A 402 -21.17 12.39 12.02
C GLN A 402 -20.95 10.91 11.67
N VAL A 403 -20.04 10.64 10.73
CA VAL A 403 -19.72 9.28 10.28
C VAL A 403 -19.11 8.47 11.43
N LEU A 404 -18.10 9.02 12.12
CA LEU A 404 -17.50 8.34 13.27
C LEU A 404 -18.50 8.08 14.39
N ALA A 405 -19.37 9.05 14.71
CA ALA A 405 -20.40 8.86 15.71
C ALA A 405 -21.33 7.70 15.33
N LEU A 406 -21.72 7.61 14.05
CA LEU A 406 -22.53 6.52 13.54
C LEU A 406 -21.81 5.17 13.61
N GLU A 407 -20.54 5.10 13.22
CA GLU A 407 -19.71 3.89 13.33
C GLU A 407 -19.61 3.38 14.77
N LEU A 408 -19.42 4.30 15.74
CA LEU A 408 -19.36 3.97 17.16
C LEU A 408 -20.72 3.47 17.68
N VAL A 409 -21.84 4.05 17.23
CA VAL A 409 -23.20 3.56 17.52
C VAL A 409 -23.38 2.13 16.99
N ILE A 410 -23.02 1.89 15.74
CA ILE A 410 -23.14 0.57 15.09
C ILE A 410 -22.27 -0.46 15.80
N SER A 411 -21.02 -0.11 16.13
CA SER A 411 -20.05 -1.06 16.69
C SER A 411 -20.38 -1.45 18.13
N TYR A 412 -20.77 -0.50 18.97
CA TYR A 412 -20.89 -0.73 20.41
C TYR A 412 -22.34 -0.83 20.93
N TYR A 413 -23.31 -0.27 20.19
CA TYR A 413 -24.71 -0.18 20.64
C TYR A 413 -25.70 -0.87 19.72
N LYS A 414 -25.23 -1.75 18.83
CA LYS A 414 -26.03 -2.49 17.84
C LYS A 414 -27.31 -3.14 18.37
N LYS A 415 -27.29 -3.61 19.62
CA LYS A 415 -28.43 -4.29 20.28
C LYS A 415 -29.52 -3.32 20.77
N ASN A 416 -29.28 -2.01 20.73
CA ASN A 416 -30.27 -1.02 21.10
C ASN A 416 -31.33 -0.88 19.99
N ASN A 417 -32.60 -1.01 20.36
CA ASN A 417 -33.74 -0.99 19.43
C ASN A 417 -33.86 0.32 18.63
N GLU A 418 -33.27 1.41 19.10
CA GLU A 418 -33.30 2.69 18.41
C GLU A 418 -32.31 2.78 17.24
N VAL A 419 -31.26 1.94 17.20
CA VAL A 419 -30.22 2.00 16.14
C VAL A 419 -30.82 1.81 14.76
N LEU A 420 -31.76 0.87 14.61
CA LEU A 420 -32.47 0.65 13.36
C LEU A 420 -33.20 1.92 12.88
N ALA A 421 -33.83 2.65 13.79
CA ALA A 421 -34.51 3.90 13.45
C ALA A 421 -33.52 5.02 13.10
N ILE A 422 -32.34 5.06 13.75
CA ILE A 422 -31.27 6.01 13.44
C ILE A 422 -30.75 5.78 12.02
N LEU A 423 -30.38 4.55 11.69
CA LEU A 423 -29.87 4.18 10.36
C LEU A 423 -30.87 4.54 9.25
N LYS A 424 -32.15 4.19 9.44
CA LYS A 424 -33.22 4.56 8.50
C LYS A 424 -33.34 6.07 8.34
N SER A 425 -33.27 6.82 9.45
CA SER A 425 -33.39 8.28 9.40
C SER A 425 -32.22 8.95 8.67
N ILE A 426 -31.00 8.48 8.88
CA ILE A 426 -29.79 9.03 8.23
C ILE A 426 -29.80 8.67 6.75
N ALA A 427 -30.08 7.41 6.39
CA ALA A 427 -30.13 6.98 5.00
C ALA A 427 -31.09 7.82 4.14
N LEU A 428 -32.23 8.21 4.73
CA LEU A 428 -33.28 9.01 4.08
C LEU A 428 -33.08 10.53 4.17
N ASP A 429 -32.11 11.02 4.95
CA ASP A 429 -31.88 12.46 5.10
C ASP A 429 -31.00 12.99 3.95
N PRO A 430 -31.53 13.80 3.02
CA PRO A 430 -30.76 14.33 1.90
C PRO A 430 -29.67 15.32 2.34
N VAL A 431 -29.73 15.86 3.56
CA VAL A 431 -28.72 16.79 4.09
C VAL A 431 -27.53 16.04 4.70
N SER A 432 -27.70 14.78 5.09
CA SER A 432 -26.63 13.94 5.64
C SER A 432 -25.56 13.62 4.59
N SER A 433 -24.31 13.43 5.02
CA SER A 433 -23.21 13.10 4.11
C SER A 433 -23.45 11.79 3.34
N SER A 434 -22.94 11.71 2.11
CA SER A 434 -23.01 10.50 1.29
C SER A 434 -22.37 9.32 2.02
N GLU A 435 -21.25 9.53 2.72
CA GLU A 435 -20.57 8.50 3.52
C GLU A 435 -21.46 7.95 4.64
N ALA A 436 -22.13 8.82 5.41
CA ALA A 436 -23.03 8.39 6.49
C ALA A 436 -24.26 7.66 5.95
N ARG A 437 -24.80 8.12 4.81
CA ARG A 437 -25.93 7.47 4.12
C ARG A 437 -25.54 6.09 3.59
N ILE A 438 -24.40 5.97 2.93
CA ILE A 438 -23.87 4.69 2.40
C ILE A 438 -23.59 3.72 3.53
N LEU A 439 -22.94 4.16 4.62
CA LEU A 439 -22.72 3.33 5.80
C LEU A 439 -24.05 2.82 6.38
N SER A 440 -25.06 3.69 6.46
CA SER A 440 -26.40 3.30 6.93
C SER A 440 -27.06 2.26 6.02
N ILE A 441 -26.97 2.42 4.69
CA ILE A 441 -27.50 1.49 3.70
C ILE A 441 -26.86 0.10 3.85
N ARG A 442 -25.53 0.05 3.87
CA ARG A 442 -24.76 -1.20 3.98
C ARG A 442 -25.08 -1.95 5.27
N GLU A 443 -25.15 -1.22 6.39
CA GLU A 443 -25.43 -1.84 7.67
C GLU A 443 -26.89 -2.30 7.79
N LEU A 444 -27.86 -1.57 7.22
CA LEU A 444 -29.25 -2.03 7.11
C LEU A 444 -29.38 -3.32 6.30
N ALA A 445 -28.67 -3.41 5.17
CA ALA A 445 -28.69 -4.58 4.29
C ALA A 445 -28.05 -5.80 4.96
N LYS A 446 -26.86 -5.62 5.55
CA LYS A 446 -26.09 -6.70 6.17
C LYS A 446 -26.74 -7.27 7.43
N THR A 447 -27.27 -6.41 8.30
CA THR A 447 -27.71 -6.82 9.64
C THR A 447 -29.22 -6.97 9.74
N TRP A 448 -29.98 -6.12 9.05
CA TRP A 448 -31.44 -6.05 9.17
C TRP A 448 -32.15 -6.50 7.90
N GLN A 449 -31.58 -7.47 7.18
CA GLN A 449 -32.14 -8.05 5.95
C GLN A 449 -33.59 -8.54 6.08
N GLN A 450 -33.95 -9.07 7.26
CA GLN A 450 -35.28 -9.58 7.58
C GLN A 450 -36.31 -8.48 7.89
N ASP A 451 -35.86 -7.26 8.18
CA ASP A 451 -36.74 -6.13 8.43
C ASP A 451 -37.30 -5.60 7.10
N THR A 452 -38.62 -5.68 6.96
CA THR A 452 -39.29 -5.32 5.70
C THR A 452 -39.14 -3.84 5.37
N GLU A 453 -39.08 -2.97 6.38
CA GLU A 453 -38.94 -1.53 6.18
C GLU A 453 -37.53 -1.16 5.69
N SER A 454 -36.48 -1.84 6.16
CA SER A 454 -35.10 -1.66 5.67
C SER A 454 -35.00 -1.89 4.17
N TYR A 455 -35.64 -2.94 3.66
CA TYR A 455 -35.76 -3.18 2.23
C TYR A 455 -36.40 -2.00 1.47
N TRP A 456 -37.53 -1.47 1.98
CA TRP A 456 -38.22 -0.36 1.33
C TRP A 456 -37.43 0.94 1.37
N VAL A 457 -36.69 1.21 2.44
CA VAL A 457 -35.80 2.37 2.55
C VAL A 457 -34.71 2.30 1.48
N ILE A 458 -34.00 1.19 1.37
CA ILE A 458 -32.92 1.04 0.38
C ILE A 458 -33.49 1.10 -1.04
N LYS A 459 -34.63 0.43 -1.29
CA LYS A 459 -35.32 0.50 -2.59
C LYS A 459 -35.71 1.92 -2.97
N LYS A 460 -36.17 2.72 -2.02
CA LYS A 460 -36.50 4.13 -2.27
C LYS A 460 -35.26 4.91 -2.71
N LEU A 461 -34.12 4.70 -2.05
CA LEU A 461 -32.87 5.40 -2.34
C LEU A 461 -32.22 5.01 -3.67
N SER A 462 -32.56 3.84 -4.24
CA SER A 462 -32.04 3.43 -5.54
C SER A 462 -32.76 4.05 -6.76
N GLY A 463 -33.97 4.58 -6.60
CA GLY A 463 -34.77 5.13 -7.71
C GLY A 463 -34.62 6.64 -7.89
N LYS A 464 -34.93 7.18 -9.09
CA LYS A 464 -34.95 8.63 -9.35
C LYS A 464 -36.13 9.37 -8.71
N GLU A 465 -37.24 8.67 -8.41
CA GLU A 465 -38.50 9.25 -7.92
C GLU A 465 -38.48 9.61 -6.41
N SER A 466 -37.31 9.64 -5.77
CA SER A 466 -37.22 9.85 -4.33
C SER A 466 -37.03 11.33 -4.00
N ASP A 467 -37.96 11.93 -3.26
CA ASP A 467 -37.81 13.28 -2.65
C ASP A 467 -36.57 13.43 -1.74
N CYS A 468 -35.82 12.34 -1.51
CA CYS A 468 -34.60 12.27 -0.69
C CYS A 468 -33.32 12.28 -1.53
N ILE A 469 -33.44 12.51 -2.84
CA ILE A 469 -32.36 12.68 -3.81
C ILE A 469 -32.60 14.06 -4.42
N THR A 470 -31.55 14.85 -4.57
CA THR A 470 -31.66 16.16 -5.19
C THR A 470 -31.72 16.01 -6.72
N ASP A 471 -32.59 16.76 -7.39
CA ASP A 471 -32.77 16.73 -8.85
C ASP A 471 -31.58 17.36 -9.63
N ASP A 472 -30.48 17.70 -8.96
CA ASP A 472 -29.30 18.27 -9.61
C ASP A 472 -28.48 17.15 -10.26
N GLU A 473 -28.64 17.02 -11.58
CA GLU A 473 -27.99 16.00 -12.43
C GLU A 473 -26.44 16.04 -12.40
N ASP A 474 -25.84 17.07 -11.79
CA ASP A 474 -24.39 17.29 -11.66
C ASP A 474 -23.82 16.93 -10.25
N ASP A 475 -24.64 16.48 -9.28
CA ASP A 475 -24.16 16.20 -7.91
C ASP A 475 -23.70 14.73 -7.73
N ASP A 476 -22.40 14.48 -7.94
CA ASP A 476 -21.75 13.13 -7.91
C ASP A 476 -22.01 12.36 -6.58
N TYR A 477 -22.30 13.08 -5.49
CA TYR A 477 -22.55 12.49 -4.17
C TYR A 477 -23.87 11.70 -4.07
N ASP A 478 -24.93 12.12 -4.76
CA ASP A 478 -26.21 11.38 -4.77
C ASP A 478 -26.13 10.15 -5.70
N LEU A 479 -25.21 10.14 -6.66
CA LEU A 479 -24.92 8.96 -7.49
C LEU A 479 -24.31 7.82 -6.66
N ASP A 480 -23.34 8.11 -5.78
CA ASP A 480 -22.70 7.09 -4.93
C ASP A 480 -23.70 6.41 -3.98
N VAL A 481 -24.65 7.18 -3.41
CA VAL A 481 -25.71 6.65 -2.54
C VAL A 481 -26.64 5.72 -3.32
N ARG A 482 -27.02 6.10 -4.54
CA ARG A 482 -27.88 5.29 -5.43
C ARG A 482 -27.18 4.01 -5.88
N VAL A 483 -25.90 4.09 -6.25
CA VAL A 483 -25.06 2.94 -6.64
C VAL A 483 -24.97 1.95 -5.47
N ALA A 484 -24.64 2.43 -4.26
CA ALA A 484 -24.57 1.58 -3.09
C ALA A 484 -25.92 0.91 -2.77
N ALA A 485 -27.03 1.65 -2.85
CA ALA A 485 -28.37 1.09 -2.63
C ALA A 485 -28.72 -0.02 -3.64
N LEU A 486 -28.39 0.16 -4.92
CA LEU A 486 -28.63 -0.84 -5.96
C LEU A 486 -27.83 -2.12 -5.75
N GLN A 487 -26.54 -1.99 -5.42
CA GLN A 487 -25.66 -3.12 -5.11
C GLN A 487 -26.21 -3.92 -3.93
N GLU A 488 -26.55 -3.25 -2.83
CA GLU A 488 -27.07 -3.93 -1.64
C GLU A 488 -28.44 -4.59 -1.89
N LEU A 489 -29.31 -4.00 -2.72
CA LEU A 489 -30.58 -4.63 -3.12
C LEU A 489 -30.37 -5.90 -3.93
N ALA A 490 -29.46 -5.85 -4.90
CA ALA A 490 -29.14 -7.00 -5.73
C ALA A 490 -28.50 -8.11 -4.93
N TRP A 491 -27.52 -7.84 -4.07
CA TRP A 491 -26.83 -8.88 -3.32
C TRP A 491 -27.70 -9.50 -2.21
N ASN A 492 -28.51 -8.71 -1.52
CA ASN A 492 -29.25 -9.18 -0.35
C ASN A 492 -30.73 -9.53 -0.64
N TRP A 493 -31.31 -9.07 -1.75
CA TRP A 493 -32.72 -9.33 -2.07
C TRP A 493 -32.97 -9.70 -3.55
N LYS A 494 -32.01 -10.39 -4.20
CA LYS A 494 -32.12 -10.82 -5.59
C LYS A 494 -33.41 -11.58 -5.95
N ASP A 495 -33.95 -12.34 -5.01
CA ASP A 495 -35.12 -13.20 -5.23
C ASP A 495 -36.44 -12.41 -5.23
N LYS A 496 -36.43 -11.12 -4.87
CA LYS A 496 -37.63 -10.27 -4.89
C LYS A 496 -37.91 -9.74 -6.30
N PRO A 497 -39.09 -10.01 -6.89
CA PRO A 497 -39.44 -9.56 -8.24
C PRO A 497 -39.35 -8.04 -8.44
N GLU A 498 -39.58 -7.27 -7.38
CA GLU A 498 -39.57 -5.83 -7.45
C GLU A 498 -38.16 -5.22 -7.48
N VAL A 499 -37.14 -5.96 -7.04
CA VAL A 499 -35.72 -5.58 -7.21
C VAL A 499 -35.35 -5.76 -8.68
N PHE A 500 -35.69 -6.92 -9.25
CA PHE A 500 -35.48 -7.20 -10.67
C PHE A 500 -36.16 -6.15 -11.55
N SER A 501 -37.44 -5.84 -11.27
CA SER A 501 -38.22 -4.84 -12.02
C SER A 501 -37.64 -3.43 -11.93
N LEU A 502 -37.03 -3.07 -10.80
CA LEU A 502 -36.39 -1.78 -10.61
C LEU A 502 -35.12 -1.67 -11.47
N ILE A 503 -34.25 -2.67 -11.39
CA ILE A 503 -32.99 -2.68 -12.14
C ILE A 503 -33.27 -2.70 -13.65
N MET A 504 -34.24 -3.51 -14.09
CA MET A 504 -34.73 -3.51 -15.47
C MET A 504 -35.18 -2.12 -15.94
N ARG A 505 -35.98 -1.41 -15.12
CA ARG A 505 -36.44 -0.06 -15.45
C ARG A 505 -35.28 0.93 -15.61
N ILE A 506 -34.31 0.91 -14.68
CA ILE A 506 -33.13 1.81 -14.73
C ILE A 506 -32.35 1.61 -16.03
N VAL A 507 -32.16 0.35 -16.45
CA VAL A 507 -31.47 0.02 -17.69
C VAL A 507 -32.33 0.36 -18.92
N GLU A 508 -33.66 0.23 -18.85
CA GLU A 508 -34.59 0.62 -19.92
C GLU A 508 -34.68 2.12 -20.17
N ASP A 509 -34.61 2.91 -19.09
CA ASP A 509 -34.69 4.37 -19.13
C ASP A 509 -33.41 4.96 -19.78
N GLY A 510 -32.26 4.27 -19.65
CA GLY A 510 -31.04 4.57 -20.39
C GLY A 510 -30.35 5.87 -19.99
N ASP A 511 -30.65 6.39 -18.79
CA ASP A 511 -30.05 7.63 -18.28
C ASP A 511 -28.54 7.46 -18.01
N GLU A 512 -27.71 8.11 -18.82
CA GLU A 512 -26.24 8.08 -18.79
C GLU A 512 -25.68 8.50 -17.42
N SER A 513 -25.23 7.54 -16.61
CA SER A 513 -24.42 7.76 -15.39
C SER A 513 -23.86 6.44 -14.84
N ARG A 514 -22.95 6.51 -13.85
CA ARG A 514 -22.42 5.35 -13.07
C ARG A 514 -23.52 4.42 -12.53
N VAL A 515 -24.74 4.93 -12.34
CA VAL A 515 -25.92 4.16 -11.90
C VAL A 515 -26.38 3.17 -12.98
N PHE A 516 -26.36 3.59 -14.25
CA PHE A 516 -26.66 2.71 -15.39
C PHE A 516 -25.64 1.58 -15.48
N ASP A 517 -24.34 1.90 -15.47
CA ASP A 517 -23.27 0.90 -15.55
C ASP A 517 -23.38 -0.14 -14.42
N THR A 518 -23.67 0.33 -13.20
CA THR A 518 -23.89 -0.53 -12.05
C THR A 518 -25.12 -1.42 -12.24
N ALA A 519 -26.27 -0.86 -12.60
CA ALA A 519 -27.51 -1.63 -12.81
C ALA A 519 -27.35 -2.67 -13.92
N PHE A 520 -26.68 -2.29 -15.01
CA PHE A 520 -26.39 -3.17 -16.14
C PHE A 520 -25.47 -4.32 -15.73
N ASN A 521 -24.39 -4.05 -15.00
CA ASN A 521 -23.50 -5.09 -14.47
C ASN A 521 -24.24 -6.03 -13.48
N LEU A 522 -25.10 -5.49 -12.61
CA LEU A 522 -25.91 -6.31 -11.70
C LEU A 522 -26.88 -7.24 -12.45
N LEU A 523 -27.48 -6.82 -13.57
CA LEU A 523 -28.27 -7.71 -14.44
C LEU A 523 -27.42 -8.86 -14.99
N LEU A 524 -26.18 -8.57 -15.41
CA LEU A 524 -25.25 -9.56 -15.94
C LEU A 524 -24.75 -10.57 -14.90
N GLU A 525 -24.59 -10.13 -13.65
CA GLU A 525 -24.08 -10.97 -12.58
C GLU A 525 -25.17 -11.82 -11.93
N SER A 526 -26.33 -11.22 -11.68
CA SER A 526 -27.37 -11.82 -10.82
C SER A 526 -28.58 -12.36 -11.59
N TRP A 527 -28.82 -11.91 -12.83
CA TRP A 527 -30.00 -12.30 -13.62
C TRP A 527 -29.68 -12.68 -15.07
N SER A 528 -28.46 -13.11 -15.37
CA SER A 528 -28.04 -13.50 -16.72
C SER A 528 -28.90 -14.60 -17.36
N GLU A 529 -29.57 -15.43 -16.56
CA GLU A 529 -30.46 -16.51 -17.03
C GLU A 529 -31.92 -16.08 -17.24
N ASN A 530 -32.32 -14.90 -16.76
CA ASN A 530 -33.69 -14.40 -16.86
C ASN A 530 -33.99 -13.87 -18.27
N ALA A 531 -35.08 -14.34 -18.89
CA ALA A 531 -35.42 -14.02 -20.28
C ALA A 531 -35.63 -12.52 -20.54
N ASP A 532 -36.26 -11.80 -19.61
CA ASP A 532 -36.50 -10.35 -19.74
C ASP A 532 -35.20 -9.57 -19.59
N ALA A 533 -34.32 -9.98 -18.66
CA ALA A 533 -32.98 -9.41 -18.51
C ALA A 533 -32.17 -9.58 -19.80
N GLN A 534 -32.16 -10.82 -20.33
CA GLN A 534 -31.48 -11.15 -21.57
C GLN A 534 -32.00 -10.29 -22.73
N PHE A 535 -33.31 -10.11 -22.83
CA PHE A 535 -33.95 -9.26 -23.83
C PHE A 535 -33.46 -7.80 -23.76
N LEU A 536 -33.45 -7.22 -22.56
CA LEU A 536 -33.03 -5.83 -22.37
C LEU A 536 -31.53 -5.62 -22.66
N ILE A 537 -30.70 -6.54 -22.19
CA ILE A 537 -29.26 -6.54 -22.46
C ILE A 537 -29.02 -6.62 -23.98
N MET A 538 -29.72 -7.52 -24.69
CA MET A 538 -29.65 -7.63 -26.15
C MET A 538 -30.09 -6.36 -26.86
N ARG A 539 -31.14 -5.70 -26.37
CA ARG A 539 -31.59 -4.41 -26.91
C ARG A 539 -30.54 -3.30 -26.74
N TYR A 540 -29.81 -3.27 -25.62
CA TYR A 540 -28.73 -2.28 -25.40
C TYR A 540 -27.54 -2.50 -26.34
N ILE A 541 -27.17 -3.77 -26.56
CA ILE A 541 -26.13 -4.14 -27.53
C ILE A 541 -26.48 -3.65 -28.95
N GLU A 542 -27.76 -3.52 -29.30
CA GLU A 542 -28.25 -3.15 -30.63
C GLU A 542 -28.45 -1.64 -30.89
N VAL A 543 -28.35 -0.74 -29.90
CA VAL A 543 -28.63 0.69 -30.15
C VAL A 543 -27.48 1.35 -30.93
N ASP A 544 -27.62 1.34 -32.26
CA ASP A 544 -27.15 2.35 -33.21
C ASP A 544 -28.37 2.74 -34.07
N ASP A 545 -28.65 4.04 -34.20
CA ASP A 545 -29.92 4.63 -34.63
C ASP A 545 -30.27 4.38 -36.13
N GLU A 546 -31.59 4.41 -36.44
CA GLU A 546 -32.27 4.59 -37.75
C GLU A 546 -33.44 3.65 -38.15
N SER A 547 -34.07 2.91 -37.23
CA SER A 547 -35.29 2.16 -37.61
C SER A 547 -36.41 2.25 -36.58
N ARG A 548 -37.20 3.34 -36.67
CA ARG A 548 -38.51 3.49 -35.99
C ARG A 548 -39.51 2.38 -36.35
N THR A 549 -39.33 1.68 -37.48
CA THR A 549 -40.14 0.55 -37.94
C THR A 549 -39.92 -0.71 -37.08
N PHE A 550 -38.68 -1.03 -36.73
CA PHE A 550 -38.37 -2.20 -35.90
C PHE A 550 -38.93 -2.10 -34.48
N LYS A 551 -39.00 -0.91 -33.89
CA LYS A 551 -39.58 -0.67 -32.55
C LYS A 551 -41.09 -0.99 -32.48
N ALA A 552 -41.80 -0.96 -33.61
CA ALA A 552 -43.21 -1.33 -33.72
C ALA A 552 -43.38 -2.83 -34.02
N ASP A 553 -42.62 -3.37 -34.97
CA ASP A 553 -42.68 -4.79 -35.36
C ASP A 553 -42.19 -5.71 -34.22
N PHE A 554 -41.23 -5.26 -33.42
CA PHE A 554 -40.68 -6.01 -32.28
C PHE A 554 -41.63 -5.98 -31.07
N LYS A 555 -42.38 -4.89 -30.88
CA LYS A 555 -43.42 -4.76 -29.85
C LYS A 555 -44.66 -5.61 -30.18
N GLU A 556 -44.98 -5.78 -31.46
CA GLU A 556 -46.01 -6.69 -31.96
C GLU A 556 -45.56 -8.16 -31.84
N LEU A 557 -44.28 -8.45 -32.14
CA LEU A 557 -43.67 -9.79 -32.00
C LEU A 557 -43.74 -10.29 -30.54
N ILE A 558 -43.48 -9.41 -29.56
CA ILE A 558 -43.41 -9.73 -28.12
C ILE A 558 -44.78 -9.82 -27.46
N SER A 559 -45.80 -9.13 -27.97
CA SER A 559 -47.17 -9.20 -27.41
C SER A 559 -47.81 -10.60 -27.49
N GLY A 560 -47.19 -11.53 -28.21
CA GLY A 560 -47.60 -12.93 -28.33
C GLY A 560 -46.65 -13.96 -27.71
N LEU A 561 -45.52 -13.56 -27.11
CA LEU A 561 -44.50 -14.51 -26.65
C LEU A 561 -44.83 -15.05 -25.26
N SER A 562 -45.01 -16.36 -25.16
CA SER A 562 -45.20 -17.06 -23.88
C SER A 562 -44.05 -18.03 -23.67
N ASN A 563 -43.21 -17.81 -22.64
CA ASN A 563 -42.29 -18.72 -21.93
C ASN A 563 -41.75 -20.02 -22.60
N ASN A 564 -41.66 -20.14 -23.92
CA ASN A 564 -41.34 -21.39 -24.59
C ASN A 564 -40.05 -21.28 -25.41
N ASP A 565 -39.21 -22.32 -25.32
CA ASP A 565 -37.84 -22.36 -25.85
C ASP A 565 -37.75 -22.16 -27.37
N ASP A 566 -38.83 -22.45 -28.11
CA ASP A 566 -38.89 -22.32 -29.57
C ASP A 566 -38.95 -20.86 -30.06
N GLU A 567 -39.43 -19.93 -29.23
CA GLU A 567 -39.56 -18.52 -29.64
C GLU A 567 -38.28 -17.72 -29.39
N ARG A 568 -37.41 -18.17 -28.45
CA ARG A 568 -36.02 -17.68 -28.32
C ARG A 568 -35.23 -17.92 -29.61
N TYR A 569 -35.48 -19.06 -30.26
CA TYR A 569 -34.90 -19.42 -31.56
C TYR A 569 -35.25 -18.42 -32.68
N LEU A 570 -36.48 -17.88 -32.66
CA LEU A 570 -36.96 -16.94 -33.68
C LEU A 570 -36.30 -15.55 -33.55
N VAL A 571 -36.00 -15.12 -32.31
CA VAL A 571 -35.25 -13.90 -32.04
C VAL A 571 -33.80 -14.06 -32.54
N ILE A 572 -33.16 -15.19 -32.22
CA ILE A 572 -31.82 -15.55 -32.67
C ILE A 572 -31.73 -15.67 -34.20
N GLU A 573 -32.74 -16.23 -34.88
CA GLU A 573 -32.79 -16.27 -36.34
C GLU A 573 -32.80 -14.87 -36.97
N LYS A 574 -33.53 -13.90 -36.38
CA LYS A 574 -33.54 -12.52 -36.89
C LYS A 574 -32.25 -11.74 -36.58
N PHE A 575 -31.46 -12.17 -35.58
CA PHE A 575 -30.10 -11.68 -35.35
C PHE A 575 -29.08 -12.17 -36.40
N LYS A 576 -29.36 -13.24 -37.15
CA LYS A 576 -28.44 -13.81 -38.16
C LYS A 576 -28.16 -12.89 -39.36
N ASP A 577 -29.01 -11.89 -39.60
CA ASP A 577 -29.03 -11.11 -40.85
C ASP A 577 -28.49 -9.66 -40.75
N LYS A 578 -28.05 -9.16 -39.57
CA LYS A 578 -27.56 -7.77 -39.44
C LYS A 578 -26.10 -7.68 -38.99
N ARG A 579 -25.34 -6.78 -39.64
CA ARG A 579 -23.93 -6.46 -39.36
C ARG A 579 -23.83 -5.41 -38.26
N PHE A 580 -23.18 -5.71 -37.14
CA PHE A 580 -22.75 -4.70 -36.18
C PHE A 580 -21.66 -3.81 -36.82
N ASN A 581 -21.77 -2.48 -36.72
CA ASN A 581 -20.94 -1.51 -37.46
C ASN A 581 -19.75 -0.97 -36.62
N LYS A 582 -18.75 -0.40 -37.30
CA LYS A 582 -17.34 -0.20 -36.84
C LYS A 582 -17.03 1.02 -35.96
N SER A 583 -17.99 1.81 -35.50
CA SER A 583 -17.70 3.02 -34.71
C SER A 583 -18.19 2.88 -33.28
N PHE A 584 -17.27 2.94 -32.30
CA PHE A 584 -17.35 3.69 -31.03
C PHE A 584 -16.36 3.09 -30.00
N GLN A 585 -15.58 3.95 -29.33
CA GLN A 585 -14.40 3.55 -28.54
C GLN A 585 -14.56 3.67 -27.01
N ARG A 586 -15.76 3.99 -26.50
CA ARG A 586 -16.00 4.15 -25.05
C ARG A 586 -16.89 3.06 -24.42
N ASP A 587 -17.67 2.33 -25.22
CA ASP A 587 -18.77 1.47 -24.75
C ASP A 587 -18.59 -0.03 -25.13
N CYS A 588 -17.42 -0.40 -25.68
CA CYS A 588 -17.14 -1.76 -26.13
C CYS A 588 -16.97 -2.78 -24.98
N SER A 589 -16.36 -2.39 -23.86
CA SER A 589 -16.07 -3.34 -22.76
C SER A 589 -17.35 -3.87 -22.09
N LEU A 590 -18.33 -2.99 -21.82
CA LEU A 590 -19.60 -3.39 -21.19
C LEU A 590 -20.43 -4.28 -22.14
N ARG A 591 -20.48 -3.93 -23.44
CA ARG A 591 -21.19 -4.71 -24.47
C ARG A 591 -20.55 -6.09 -24.69
N VAL A 592 -19.21 -6.19 -24.68
CA VAL A 592 -18.48 -7.47 -24.78
C VAL A 592 -18.69 -8.32 -23.52
N LYS A 593 -18.62 -7.73 -22.32
CA LYS A 593 -18.95 -8.42 -21.05
C LYS A 593 -20.39 -8.94 -21.05
N ALA A 594 -21.34 -8.13 -21.52
CA ALA A 594 -22.75 -8.48 -21.61
C ALA A 594 -23.01 -9.67 -22.52
N LEU A 595 -22.49 -9.59 -23.74
CA LEU A 595 -22.63 -10.65 -24.71
C LEU A 595 -21.95 -11.96 -24.23
N TYR A 596 -20.80 -11.88 -23.57
CA TYR A 596 -20.14 -13.05 -22.97
C TYR A 596 -21.05 -13.74 -21.94
N LYS A 597 -21.59 -12.96 -21.00
CA LYS A 597 -22.49 -13.48 -19.95
C LYS A 597 -23.78 -14.07 -20.52
N LEU A 598 -24.36 -13.46 -21.55
CA LEU A 598 -25.53 -13.99 -22.27
C LEU A 598 -25.26 -15.36 -22.89
N ILE A 599 -24.13 -15.52 -23.59
CA ILE A 599 -23.72 -16.79 -24.19
C ILE A 599 -23.50 -17.85 -23.08
N SER A 600 -22.90 -17.46 -21.97
CA SER A 600 -22.68 -18.36 -20.82
C SER A 600 -23.97 -18.80 -20.12
N ALA A 601 -25.08 -18.08 -20.30
CA ALA A 601 -26.38 -18.39 -19.69
C ALA A 601 -27.34 -19.13 -20.64
N TRP A 602 -27.17 -19.04 -21.96
CA TRP A 602 -28.04 -19.70 -22.94
C TRP A 602 -27.84 -21.20 -22.98
N LYS A 603 -28.90 -21.96 -23.26
CA LYS A 603 -28.78 -23.38 -23.61
C LYS A 603 -28.40 -23.45 -25.09
N ILE A 604 -27.12 -23.68 -25.38
CA ILE A 604 -26.61 -23.64 -26.75
C ILE A 604 -26.93 -24.98 -27.43
N ASP A 605 -27.90 -24.93 -28.34
CA ASP A 605 -28.18 -26.00 -29.30
C ASP A 605 -27.21 -25.97 -30.50
N TYR A 606 -27.37 -26.93 -31.41
CA TYR A 606 -26.49 -27.06 -32.58
C TYR A 606 -26.59 -25.87 -33.56
N ASP A 607 -27.74 -25.21 -33.68
CA ASP A 607 -27.91 -24.09 -34.61
C ASP A 607 -27.31 -22.79 -34.06
N MET A 608 -27.39 -22.60 -32.75
CA MET A 608 -26.76 -21.51 -32.02
C MET A 608 -25.24 -21.67 -31.99
N LEU A 609 -24.75 -22.91 -31.85
CA LEU A 609 -23.34 -23.26 -31.97
C LEU A 609 -22.77 -22.87 -33.35
N ASP A 610 -23.49 -23.17 -34.43
CA ASP A 610 -23.07 -22.79 -35.78
C ASP A 610 -23.10 -21.28 -36.02
N TRP A 611 -24.06 -20.58 -35.40
CA TRP A 611 -24.09 -19.12 -35.44
C TRP A 611 -22.93 -18.47 -34.68
N LEU A 612 -22.60 -18.97 -33.49
CA LEU A 612 -21.44 -18.51 -32.70
C LEU A 612 -20.13 -18.75 -33.46
N LYS A 613 -20.00 -19.92 -34.09
CA LYS A 613 -18.86 -20.25 -34.96
C LYS A 613 -18.73 -19.25 -36.12
N LYS A 614 -19.83 -18.97 -36.83
CA LYS A 614 -19.81 -18.02 -37.96
C LYS A 614 -19.42 -16.60 -37.53
N ASN A 615 -19.96 -16.11 -36.41
CA ASN A 615 -19.63 -14.78 -35.90
C ASN A 615 -18.18 -14.67 -35.40
N ALA A 616 -17.65 -15.71 -34.75
CA ALA A 616 -16.24 -15.73 -34.34
C ALA A 616 -15.28 -15.68 -35.54
N GLU A 617 -15.67 -16.18 -36.72
CA GLU A 617 -14.84 -16.12 -37.93
C GLU A 617 -14.90 -14.79 -38.70
N GLU A 618 -16.04 -14.11 -38.70
CA GLU A 618 -16.31 -12.95 -39.57
C GLU A 618 -16.05 -11.59 -38.90
N TYR A 619 -16.02 -11.52 -37.57
CA TYR A 619 -15.87 -10.27 -36.82
C TYR A 619 -14.39 -9.86 -36.59
N ALA A 620 -14.11 -8.55 -36.46
CA ALA A 620 -12.72 -8.03 -36.34
C ALA A 620 -12.30 -7.66 -34.91
N ASP A 621 -13.25 -7.67 -33.96
CA ASP A 621 -12.99 -7.36 -32.56
C ASP A 621 -12.43 -8.60 -31.85
N LYS A 622 -11.17 -8.52 -31.43
CA LYS A 622 -10.42 -9.65 -30.85
C LYS A 622 -10.98 -10.08 -29.50
N GLU A 623 -11.53 -9.15 -28.72
CA GLU A 623 -12.09 -9.45 -27.40
C GLU A 623 -13.37 -10.28 -27.52
N TRP A 624 -14.21 -9.92 -28.48
CA TRP A 624 -15.42 -10.67 -28.82
C TRP A 624 -15.13 -12.10 -29.29
N GLN A 625 -14.14 -12.24 -30.18
CA GLN A 625 -13.72 -13.55 -30.67
C GLN A 625 -13.15 -14.42 -29.54
N LEU A 626 -12.32 -13.87 -28.65
CA LEU A 626 -11.78 -14.59 -27.51
C LEU A 626 -12.86 -15.03 -26.50
N ALA A 627 -13.88 -14.21 -26.28
CA ALA A 627 -15.01 -14.53 -25.41
C ALA A 627 -15.81 -15.74 -25.92
N ILE A 628 -16.17 -15.76 -27.22
CA ILE A 628 -16.86 -16.91 -27.84
C ILE A 628 -15.99 -18.17 -27.74
N LEU A 629 -14.69 -18.05 -27.99
CA LEU A 629 -13.77 -19.18 -27.94
C LEU A 629 -13.65 -19.77 -26.51
N ARG A 630 -13.60 -18.93 -25.47
CA ARG A 630 -13.58 -19.37 -24.06
C ARG A 630 -14.83 -20.16 -23.70
N GLU A 631 -15.99 -19.73 -24.19
CA GLU A 631 -17.26 -20.37 -23.82
C GLU A 631 -17.51 -21.69 -24.54
N LEU A 632 -17.04 -21.78 -25.79
CA LEU A 632 -16.94 -23.05 -26.52
C LEU A 632 -15.99 -24.03 -25.82
N ASP A 633 -14.89 -23.55 -25.23
CA ASP A 633 -13.94 -24.37 -24.48
C ASP A 633 -14.52 -24.89 -23.17
N THR A 634 -15.26 -24.04 -22.45
CA THR A 634 -15.81 -24.38 -21.14
C THR A 634 -16.91 -25.44 -21.25
N ARG A 635 -17.75 -25.35 -22.28
CA ARG A 635 -18.91 -26.24 -22.45
C ARG A 635 -18.60 -27.52 -23.24
N TRP A 636 -17.64 -27.45 -24.16
CA TRP A 636 -17.22 -28.60 -24.97
C TRP A 636 -15.69 -28.76 -25.01
N PRO A 637 -15.03 -28.93 -23.85
CA PRO A 637 -13.57 -28.97 -23.74
C PRO A 637 -12.91 -30.13 -24.49
N TYR A 638 -13.70 -31.16 -24.83
CA TYR A 638 -13.23 -32.39 -25.48
C TYR A 638 -13.87 -32.64 -26.85
N ASP A 639 -14.64 -31.69 -27.39
CA ASP A 639 -15.21 -31.83 -28.72
C ASP A 639 -14.16 -31.48 -29.79
N ASN A 640 -13.82 -32.47 -30.62
CA ASN A 640 -12.75 -32.36 -31.60
C ASN A 640 -13.06 -31.35 -32.72
N GLU A 641 -14.34 -31.18 -33.11
CA GLU A 641 -14.72 -30.23 -34.15
C GLU A 641 -14.68 -28.80 -33.61
N ILE A 642 -15.15 -28.58 -32.39
CA ILE A 642 -15.08 -27.28 -31.71
C ILE A 642 -13.62 -26.89 -31.47
N THR A 643 -12.77 -27.83 -31.03
CA THR A 643 -11.34 -27.60 -30.85
C THR A 643 -10.65 -27.19 -32.15
N LEU A 644 -10.96 -27.87 -33.26
CA LEU A 644 -10.41 -27.57 -34.58
C LEU A 644 -10.88 -26.20 -35.09
N PHE A 645 -12.16 -25.89 -34.91
CA PHE A 645 -12.75 -24.60 -35.21
C PHE A 645 -12.07 -23.47 -34.43
N LYS A 646 -11.92 -23.62 -33.09
CA LYS A 646 -11.26 -22.64 -32.22
C LYS A 646 -9.84 -22.33 -32.70
N ASN A 647 -9.08 -23.39 -33.01
CA ASN A 647 -7.73 -23.25 -33.52
C ASN A 647 -7.71 -22.51 -34.86
N ASN A 648 -8.69 -22.71 -35.75
CA ASN A 648 -8.78 -21.97 -37.03
C ASN A 648 -9.13 -20.49 -36.85
N VAL A 649 -10.02 -20.14 -35.92
CA VAL A 649 -10.33 -18.73 -35.61
C VAL A 649 -9.13 -18.04 -34.97
N ILE A 650 -8.50 -18.65 -33.95
CA ILE A 650 -7.27 -18.14 -33.31
C ILE A 650 -6.17 -17.92 -34.34
N ARG A 651 -6.05 -18.84 -35.29
CA ARG A 651 -5.09 -18.81 -36.40
C ARG A 651 -5.39 -17.72 -37.44
N LYS A 652 -6.66 -17.40 -37.70
CA LYS A 652 -7.07 -16.24 -38.50
C LYS A 652 -6.83 -14.92 -37.76
N MET A 653 -7.10 -14.86 -36.46
CA MET A 653 -6.83 -13.70 -35.60
C MET A 653 -5.34 -13.39 -35.44
N SER A 654 -4.50 -14.42 -35.42
CA SER A 654 -3.04 -14.33 -35.26
C SER A 654 -2.28 -14.23 -36.58
N GLY A 655 -2.97 -14.33 -37.72
CA GLY A 655 -2.40 -14.10 -39.06
C GLY A 655 -1.45 -15.18 -39.58
N PHE A 656 -1.37 -16.37 -38.98
CA PHE A 656 -0.45 -17.42 -39.44
C PHE A 656 -1.15 -18.68 -39.99
N THR A 657 -0.54 -19.30 -41.00
CA THR A 657 -0.94 -20.62 -41.50
C THR A 657 0.01 -21.72 -41.03
N THR A 658 -0.52 -22.67 -40.26
CA THR A 658 -0.16 -24.10 -40.05
C THR A 658 0.60 -24.45 -38.77
N GLY A 659 0.04 -25.38 -37.97
CA GLY A 659 0.70 -26.05 -36.85
C GLY A 659 -0.30 -26.66 -35.85
N PHE A 660 -0.19 -27.97 -35.59
CA PHE A 660 -1.02 -28.74 -34.65
C PHE A 660 -0.79 -28.32 -33.19
N ILE A 661 -1.87 -28.13 -32.42
CA ILE A 661 -1.85 -27.91 -30.97
C ILE A 661 -2.41 -29.17 -30.28
N THR A 662 -1.75 -29.64 -29.22
CA THR A 662 -2.37 -30.53 -28.23
C THR A 662 -2.73 -29.74 -26.98
N PRO A 663 -3.87 -30.05 -26.31
CA PRO A 663 -4.46 -29.19 -25.30
C PRO A 663 -3.90 -29.51 -23.91
N THR A 664 -3.54 -28.48 -23.15
CA THR A 664 -3.95 -28.31 -21.74
C THR A 664 -3.41 -27.01 -21.17
N HIS A 665 -4.28 -26.31 -20.43
CA HIS A 665 -4.11 -25.07 -19.67
C HIS A 665 -4.12 -23.75 -20.45
N THR A 666 -5.35 -23.31 -20.73
CA THR A 666 -5.73 -21.94 -21.02
C THR A 666 -6.14 -21.21 -19.74
N LEU A 667 -5.68 -19.95 -19.64
CA LEU A 667 -6.47 -18.75 -19.27
C LEU A 667 -6.92 -18.53 -17.81
N THR A 668 -6.22 -17.62 -17.13
CA THR A 668 -6.84 -16.51 -16.37
C THR A 668 -5.81 -15.42 -16.08
N THR A 669 -5.78 -14.36 -16.89
CA THR A 669 -5.45 -12.95 -16.51
C THR A 669 -5.41 -12.09 -17.78
N ILE A 670 -6.56 -11.62 -18.24
CA ILE A 670 -6.69 -10.40 -19.04
C ILE A 670 -8.05 -9.83 -18.67
N TYR A 671 -8.05 -8.71 -17.95
CA TYR A 671 -8.98 -7.56 -18.00
C TYR A 671 -8.85 -6.76 -16.70
N ASP A 672 -7.99 -5.74 -16.71
CA ASP A 672 -8.30 -4.43 -16.13
C ASP A 672 -7.14 -3.47 -16.40
N SER A 673 -7.18 -2.85 -17.59
CA SER A 673 -6.41 -1.65 -17.88
C SER A 673 -7.32 -0.68 -18.61
N GLY A 674 -7.98 0.19 -17.86
CA GLY A 674 -8.83 1.26 -18.38
C GLY A 674 -8.80 2.45 -17.44
N TYR A 675 -7.90 3.40 -17.75
CA TYR A 675 -7.90 4.81 -17.34
C TYR A 675 -8.37 5.15 -15.91
N MET A 676 -7.42 5.50 -15.03
CA MET A 676 -7.68 6.57 -14.06
C MET A 676 -6.55 7.60 -14.05
N ASP A 677 -7.02 8.84 -14.04
CA ASP A 677 -6.34 10.11 -14.02
C ASP A 677 -5.46 10.24 -12.76
N VAL A 678 -4.14 10.38 -12.96
CA VAL A 678 -3.18 10.63 -11.88
C VAL A 678 -3.25 12.09 -11.46
N ASN A 679 -4.28 12.44 -10.70
CA ASN A 679 -4.26 13.67 -9.89
C ASN A 679 -3.50 13.40 -8.59
N HIS A 680 -2.38 14.10 -8.45
CA HIS A 680 -1.58 14.35 -7.24
C HIS A 680 -1.80 13.41 -6.04
N VAL A 681 -0.98 12.36 -5.98
CA VAL A 681 -0.64 11.72 -4.70
C VAL A 681 0.45 12.57 -4.06
N GLU A 682 0.13 13.20 -2.93
CA GLU A 682 1.12 13.87 -2.08
C GLU A 682 2.19 12.85 -1.66
N ALA A 683 3.46 13.21 -1.83
CA ALA A 683 4.58 12.39 -1.38
C ALA A 683 4.43 12.10 0.13
N PRO A 684 4.73 10.87 0.59
CA PRO A 684 4.65 10.56 2.00
C PRO A 684 5.59 11.48 2.80
N GLU A 685 5.05 12.17 3.81
CA GLU A 685 5.87 12.78 4.85
C GLU A 685 6.60 11.67 5.60
N ILE A 686 7.86 11.42 5.21
CA ILE A 686 8.78 10.62 6.02
C ILE A 686 9.08 11.44 7.26
N PHE A 687 8.23 11.32 8.29
CA PHE A 687 8.68 11.62 9.63
C PHE A 687 9.74 10.60 9.99
N SER A 688 11.01 11.02 9.98
CA SER A 688 11.98 10.42 10.87
C SER A 688 11.54 10.73 12.31
N VAL A 689 10.54 10.02 12.82
CA VAL A 689 10.29 9.99 14.27
C VAL A 689 11.39 9.12 14.86
N LYS A 690 12.56 9.73 15.08
CA LYS A 690 13.59 9.14 15.95
C LYS A 690 13.00 9.05 17.36
N HIS A 691 12.40 7.90 17.64
CA HIS A 691 11.99 7.33 18.93
C HIS A 691 10.51 7.40 19.33
N LEU A 692 9.79 6.31 19.03
CA LEU A 692 8.54 6.00 19.71
C LEU A 692 8.21 4.50 19.77
N CYS A 693 9.20 3.60 19.87
CA CYS A 693 8.94 2.16 20.06
C CYS A 693 10.11 1.53 20.82
N VAL A 694 9.95 1.29 22.13
CA VAL A 694 10.96 0.64 22.98
C VAL A 694 10.30 -0.51 23.72
N ASP A 695 10.83 -1.72 23.55
CA ASP A 695 10.32 -2.90 24.26
C ASP A 695 10.87 -3.00 25.69
N ILE A 696 10.43 -4.02 26.42
CA ILE A 696 10.86 -4.27 27.80
C ILE A 696 12.36 -4.59 27.92
N ASP A 697 13.00 -5.01 26.84
CA ASP A 697 14.43 -5.32 26.76
C ASP A 697 15.28 -4.09 26.40
N ASN A 698 14.65 -2.92 26.26
CA ASN A 698 15.24 -1.67 25.80
C ASN A 698 15.73 -1.70 24.34
N ASN A 699 15.23 -2.62 23.52
CA ASN A 699 15.44 -2.53 22.09
C ASN A 699 14.62 -1.35 21.56
N SER A 700 15.27 -0.49 20.77
CA SER A 700 14.62 0.67 20.15
C SER A 700 14.39 0.39 18.68
N TYR A 701 13.17 0.61 18.20
CA TYR A 701 12.78 0.35 16.83
C TYR A 701 12.43 1.64 16.09
N LYS A 702 12.78 1.71 14.81
CA LYS A 702 12.29 2.72 13.88
C LYS A 702 10.80 2.48 13.62
N ALA A 703 10.09 3.58 13.39
CA ALA A 703 8.68 3.58 13.02
C ALA A 703 8.48 4.46 11.79
N VAL A 704 7.42 4.17 11.03
CA VAL A 704 7.02 4.94 9.87
C VAL A 704 5.51 5.18 9.91
N LYS A 705 5.10 6.40 9.55
CA LYS A 705 3.68 6.73 9.39
C LYS A 705 3.29 6.43 7.94
N ILE A 706 2.33 5.52 7.77
CA ILE A 706 1.74 5.18 6.49
C ILE A 706 0.26 5.58 6.57
N LYS A 707 -0.08 6.70 5.92
CA LYS A 707 -1.38 7.37 6.05
C LYS A 707 -1.78 7.63 7.51
N SER A 708 -2.79 6.93 8.01
CA SER A 708 -3.33 7.03 9.36
C SER A 708 -2.90 5.87 10.24
N GLN A 709 -1.85 5.13 9.88
CA GLN A 709 -1.26 4.04 10.66
C GLN A 709 0.22 4.32 10.94
N ILE A 710 0.72 3.98 12.13
CA ILE A 710 2.15 4.10 12.46
C ILE A 710 2.70 2.70 12.69
N TRP A 711 3.55 2.24 11.77
CA TRP A 711 4.08 0.88 11.70
C TRP A 711 5.53 0.83 12.17
N MET A 712 5.94 -0.29 12.76
CA MET A 712 7.36 -0.57 12.96
C MET A 712 8.05 -0.73 11.60
N ALA A 713 9.18 -0.06 11.43
CA ALA A 713 10.07 -0.19 10.27
C ALA A 713 11.17 -1.25 10.47
N GLU A 714 11.22 -1.90 11.65
CA GLU A 714 12.16 -2.99 11.98
C GLU A 714 11.41 -4.19 12.61
N ASN A 715 11.94 -5.41 12.43
CA ASN A 715 11.37 -6.62 13.03
C ASN A 715 11.54 -6.63 14.55
N LEU A 716 10.56 -7.14 15.29
CA LEU A 716 10.61 -7.24 16.75
C LEU A 716 11.75 -8.18 17.22
N ASN A 717 12.46 -7.80 18.27
CA ASN A 717 13.66 -8.48 18.78
C ASN A 717 13.65 -8.66 20.32
N VAL A 718 12.46 -8.67 20.93
CA VAL A 718 12.26 -8.86 22.37
C VAL A 718 12.46 -10.32 22.82
N SER A 719 12.88 -10.53 24.07
CA SER A 719 13.11 -11.84 24.71
C SER A 719 12.31 -12.03 25.98
N HIS A 720 11.61 -11.01 26.45
CA HIS A 720 10.73 -11.06 27.62
C HIS A 720 9.32 -10.59 27.25
N TYR A 721 8.32 -11.16 27.91
CA TYR A 721 6.98 -10.63 27.91
C TYR A 721 6.91 -9.31 28.67
N ASN A 722 5.86 -8.51 28.49
CA ASN A 722 5.72 -7.18 29.11
C ASN A 722 5.64 -7.21 30.65
N ASN A 723 5.44 -8.38 31.25
CA ASN A 723 5.51 -8.58 32.70
C ASN A 723 6.93 -8.89 33.21
N GLY A 724 7.92 -8.99 32.33
CA GLY A 724 9.32 -9.32 32.63
C GLY A 724 9.66 -10.81 32.61
N ASP A 725 8.68 -11.70 32.38
CA ASP A 725 8.95 -13.14 32.25
C ASP A 725 9.72 -13.41 30.96
N PRO A 726 10.74 -14.30 30.97
CA PRO A 726 11.44 -14.66 29.75
C PRO A 726 10.53 -15.48 28.83
N ILE A 727 10.58 -15.15 27.53
CA ILE A 727 10.08 -16.01 26.46
C ILE A 727 11.15 -17.10 26.25
N LYS A 728 10.73 -18.37 26.14
CA LYS A 728 11.67 -19.50 26.04
C LYS A 728 12.51 -19.38 24.76
N HIS A 729 13.84 -19.33 24.89
CA HIS A 729 14.77 -19.39 23.75
C HIS A 729 14.95 -20.85 23.34
N ALA A 730 14.48 -21.22 22.15
CA ALA A 730 14.64 -22.57 21.59
C ALA A 730 15.91 -22.64 20.73
N LYS A 731 16.91 -23.38 21.22
CA LYS A 731 18.27 -23.46 20.64
C LYS A 731 18.48 -24.65 19.70
N SER A 732 17.49 -25.53 19.59
CA SER A 732 17.55 -26.73 18.75
C SER A 732 16.20 -27.02 18.10
N ASN A 733 16.19 -27.83 17.04
CA ASN A 733 14.95 -28.21 16.35
C ASN A 733 14.00 -28.95 17.30
N LEU A 734 14.54 -29.83 18.15
CA LEU A 734 13.77 -30.56 19.16
C LEU A 734 13.12 -29.64 20.20
N GLU A 735 13.83 -28.60 20.66
CA GLU A 735 13.25 -27.64 21.63
C GLU A 735 12.14 -26.79 21.02
N TRP A 736 12.24 -26.48 19.72
CA TRP A 736 11.20 -25.75 18.98
C TRP A 736 9.98 -26.63 18.73
N GLN A 737 10.20 -27.87 18.26
CA GLN A 737 9.14 -28.84 18.03
C GLN A 737 8.36 -29.15 19.31
N ASP A 738 9.06 -29.42 20.41
CA ASP A 738 8.43 -29.64 21.73
C ASP A 738 7.59 -28.43 22.16
N ALA A 739 8.05 -27.20 21.91
CA ALA A 739 7.27 -26.01 22.21
C ALA A 739 6.05 -25.86 21.30
N SER A 740 6.19 -26.17 20.01
CA SER A 740 5.09 -26.17 19.04
C SER A 740 3.99 -27.17 19.44
N ASP A 741 4.36 -28.42 19.74
CA ASP A 741 3.44 -29.50 20.09
C ASP A 741 2.67 -29.22 21.39
N ASN A 742 3.29 -28.50 22.33
CA ASN A 742 2.70 -28.16 23.63
C ASN A 742 2.09 -26.75 23.69
N GLY A 743 2.07 -26.00 22.58
CA GLY A 743 1.49 -24.66 22.54
C GLY A 743 2.24 -23.63 23.39
N VAL A 744 3.56 -23.77 23.54
CA VAL A 744 4.42 -22.91 24.38
C VAL A 744 5.08 -21.84 23.52
N GLY A 745 5.02 -20.59 23.97
CA GLY A 745 5.70 -19.46 23.32
C GLY A 745 7.22 -19.60 23.31
N VAL A 746 7.83 -19.57 22.13
CA VAL A 746 9.29 -19.57 21.93
C VAL A 746 9.77 -18.53 20.93
N TRP A 747 11.05 -18.18 21.06
CA TRP A 747 11.79 -17.43 20.05
C TRP A 747 13.14 -18.08 19.72
N CYS A 748 13.69 -17.76 18.56
CA CYS A 748 15.08 -18.05 18.20
C CYS A 748 15.64 -16.98 17.23
N TYR A 749 16.96 -16.96 17.08
CA TYR A 749 17.58 -16.32 15.92
C TYR A 749 17.56 -17.26 14.72
N LEU A 750 17.64 -16.67 13.52
CA LEU A 750 17.86 -17.45 12.30
C LEU A 750 19.11 -18.31 12.47
N ASP A 751 19.01 -19.60 12.14
CA ASP A 751 20.05 -20.63 12.28
C ASP A 751 20.55 -20.86 13.70
N ASN A 752 19.82 -20.33 14.70
CA ASN A 752 20.28 -20.22 16.08
C ASN A 752 21.65 -19.49 16.20
N ASP A 753 21.93 -18.57 15.27
CA ASP A 753 23.13 -17.73 15.27
C ASP A 753 22.81 -16.32 15.79
N ASP A 754 23.40 -15.97 16.93
CA ASP A 754 23.21 -14.67 17.59
C ASP A 754 23.62 -13.47 16.70
N SER A 755 24.48 -13.66 15.70
CA SER A 755 24.92 -12.60 14.78
C SER A 755 23.80 -12.10 13.86
N ASN A 756 22.78 -12.92 13.61
CA ASN A 756 21.61 -12.56 12.80
C ASN A 756 20.65 -11.60 13.53
N GLY A 757 20.73 -11.52 14.86
CA GLY A 757 19.81 -10.74 15.68
C GLY A 757 19.87 -9.22 15.47
N ASN A 758 21.02 -8.68 15.04
CA ASN A 758 21.19 -7.24 14.84
C ASN A 758 20.61 -6.73 13.51
N VAL A 759 20.32 -7.62 12.56
CA VAL A 759 19.89 -7.24 11.19
C VAL A 759 18.48 -7.76 10.89
N LEU A 760 18.14 -8.98 11.29
CA LEU A 760 16.88 -9.64 10.91
C LEU A 760 15.83 -9.71 12.03
N GLY A 761 16.24 -9.46 13.28
CA GLY A 761 15.39 -9.65 14.45
C GLY A 761 15.24 -11.13 14.85
N LYS A 762 14.24 -11.44 15.68
CA LYS A 762 13.94 -12.82 16.13
C LYS A 762 12.76 -13.40 15.36
N LEU A 763 12.75 -14.72 15.24
CA LEU A 763 11.58 -15.49 14.83
C LEU A 763 10.82 -15.94 16.08
N TYR A 764 9.51 -15.80 16.06
CA TYR A 764 8.60 -16.22 17.13
C TYR A 764 7.60 -17.21 16.59
N ASN A 765 7.20 -18.18 17.42
CA ASN A 765 5.97 -18.92 17.14
C ASN A 765 4.74 -18.10 17.53
N TRP A 766 3.57 -18.47 17.00
CA TRP A 766 2.36 -17.69 17.22
C TRP A 766 1.91 -17.69 18.70
N TYR A 767 2.23 -18.76 19.44
CA TYR A 767 1.98 -18.84 20.88
C TYR A 767 2.73 -17.77 21.68
N ALA A 768 3.93 -17.36 21.24
CA ALA A 768 4.68 -16.28 21.89
C ALA A 768 4.03 -14.92 21.63
N ILE A 769 3.58 -14.66 20.39
CA ILE A 769 3.08 -13.33 20.01
C ILE A 769 1.67 -13.05 20.52
N ASN A 770 0.88 -14.10 20.77
CA ASN A 770 -0.49 -14.00 21.27
C ASN A 770 -0.63 -14.43 22.74
N ASP A 771 0.48 -14.48 23.48
CA ASP A 771 0.46 -14.73 24.92
C ASP A 771 -0.22 -13.55 25.65
N PRO A 772 -1.12 -13.78 26.64
CA PRO A 772 -1.79 -12.72 27.38
C PRO A 772 -0.86 -11.74 28.11
N ARG A 773 0.40 -12.12 28.37
CA ARG A 773 1.40 -11.24 28.98
C ARG A 773 1.92 -10.18 28.01
N GLY A 774 1.72 -10.37 26.70
CA GLY A 774 2.07 -9.44 25.63
C GLY A 774 3.58 -9.36 25.35
N ILE A 775 3.94 -9.16 24.09
CA ILE A 775 5.35 -8.98 23.66
C ILE A 775 5.61 -7.60 23.01
N SER A 776 4.56 -6.87 22.69
CA SER A 776 4.68 -5.59 21.99
C SER A 776 5.07 -4.46 22.96
N PRO A 777 5.87 -3.48 22.49
CA PRO A 777 6.14 -2.24 23.22
C PRO A 777 4.89 -1.54 23.74
N SER A 778 5.03 -0.76 24.82
CA SER A 778 3.90 -0.03 25.40
C SER A 778 3.30 0.97 24.39
N GLY A 779 1.99 0.90 24.17
CA GLY A 779 1.29 1.72 23.16
C GLY A 779 1.43 1.17 21.74
N TRP A 780 1.79 -0.11 21.60
CA TRP A 780 1.86 -0.85 20.35
C TRP A 780 1.23 -2.23 20.53
N HIS A 781 0.70 -2.80 19.45
CA HIS A 781 0.25 -4.18 19.41
C HIS A 781 0.79 -4.92 18.19
N VAL A 782 0.88 -6.25 18.27
CA VAL A 782 1.20 -7.10 17.12
C VAL A 782 0.09 -6.93 16.09
N ALA A 783 0.44 -6.50 14.88
CA ALA A 783 -0.53 -6.16 13.85
C ALA A 783 -1.50 -7.32 13.59
N SER A 784 -2.79 -7.02 13.63
CA SER A 784 -3.87 -7.93 13.29
C SER A 784 -4.04 -8.05 11.77
N ASP A 785 -4.79 -9.06 11.33
CA ASP A 785 -5.19 -9.19 9.92
C ASP A 785 -5.95 -7.95 9.41
N GLN A 786 -6.69 -7.27 10.29
CA GLN A 786 -7.43 -6.05 9.95
C GLN A 786 -6.49 -4.86 9.74
N ASP A 787 -5.47 -4.70 10.59
CA ASP A 787 -4.48 -3.63 10.44
C ASP A 787 -3.74 -3.76 9.11
N TRP A 788 -3.39 -4.99 8.73
CA TRP A 788 -2.79 -5.31 7.44
C TRP A 788 -3.71 -4.99 6.27
N LYS A 789 -5.00 -5.30 6.36
CA LYS A 789 -5.98 -4.99 5.29
C LYS A 789 -6.13 -3.48 5.07
N GLU A 790 -6.09 -2.69 6.14
CA GLU A 790 -6.11 -1.22 6.04
C GLU A 790 -4.85 -0.67 5.35
N LEU A 791 -3.68 -1.21 5.67
CA LEU A 791 -2.42 -0.88 5.00
C LEU A 791 -2.48 -1.25 3.51
N GLU A 792 -2.89 -2.48 3.21
CA GLU A 792 -3.02 -3.04 1.87
C GLU A 792 -3.95 -2.23 0.98
N LEU A 793 -5.12 -1.84 1.51
CA LEU A 793 -6.07 -1.00 0.80
C LEU A 793 -5.46 0.36 0.41
N TYR A 794 -4.65 0.94 1.30
CA TYR A 794 -4.03 2.24 1.04
C TYR A 794 -2.97 2.16 -0.07
N ILE A 795 -2.17 1.10 -0.08
CA ILE A 795 -1.06 0.94 -1.04
C ILE A 795 -1.50 0.35 -2.39
N GLY A 796 -2.80 0.21 -2.62
CA GLY A 796 -3.38 -0.13 -3.92
C GLY A 796 -3.93 -1.55 -4.05
N VAL A 797 -4.09 -2.33 -2.97
CA VAL A 797 -4.87 -3.58 -3.04
C VAL A 797 -6.36 -3.22 -3.12
N SER A 798 -7.09 -3.77 -4.10
CA SER A 798 -8.53 -3.52 -4.24
C SER A 798 -9.31 -4.15 -3.09
N ARG A 799 -10.50 -3.60 -2.76
CA ARG A 799 -11.33 -4.17 -1.68
C ARG A 799 -11.76 -5.61 -1.96
N ASP A 800 -11.93 -5.95 -3.24
CA ASP A 800 -12.37 -7.26 -3.68
C ASP A 800 -11.26 -8.31 -3.47
N GLU A 801 -10.00 -7.90 -3.55
CA GLU A 801 -8.83 -8.75 -3.29
C GLU A 801 -8.52 -8.90 -1.79
N LEU A 802 -8.94 -8.00 -0.90
CA LEU A 802 -8.47 -7.96 0.50
C LEU A 802 -8.73 -9.26 1.30
N ASP A 803 -9.77 -10.00 0.95
CA ASP A 803 -10.16 -11.25 1.61
C ASP A 803 -9.78 -12.52 0.82
N GLU A 804 -9.10 -12.38 -0.34
CA GLU A 804 -8.66 -13.53 -1.15
C GLU A 804 -7.50 -14.29 -0.49
N ASP A 805 -7.66 -15.61 -0.38
CA ASP A 805 -6.69 -16.53 0.20
C ASP A 805 -5.89 -17.25 -0.90
N ASN A 806 -4.59 -17.45 -0.67
CA ASN A 806 -3.67 -18.18 -1.56
C ASN A 806 -3.29 -17.53 -2.91
N ASP A 807 -3.78 -16.33 -3.21
CA ASP A 807 -3.39 -15.55 -4.39
C ASP A 807 -2.47 -14.35 -4.06
N LEU A 808 -1.81 -13.82 -5.10
CA LEU A 808 -0.91 -12.66 -5.01
C LEU A 808 -1.72 -11.37 -5.21
N ARG A 809 -1.99 -10.63 -4.13
CA ARG A 809 -2.90 -9.45 -4.14
C ARG A 809 -2.18 -8.14 -4.40
N GLY A 810 -2.80 -7.20 -5.10
CA GLY A 810 -2.24 -5.87 -5.39
C GLY A 810 -1.04 -5.86 -6.33
N GLU A 811 -0.91 -6.89 -7.18
CA GLU A 811 0.20 -7.01 -8.13
C GLU A 811 0.21 -5.88 -9.18
N SER A 812 -0.96 -5.54 -9.72
CA SER A 812 -1.16 -4.45 -10.68
C SER A 812 -0.69 -3.08 -10.15
N ASN A 813 -0.70 -2.91 -8.83
CA ASN A 813 -0.35 -1.68 -8.13
C ASN A 813 1.00 -1.76 -7.40
N ASN A 814 1.77 -2.84 -7.57
CA ASN A 814 3.07 -3.02 -6.89
C ASN A 814 3.01 -2.89 -5.35
N ALA A 815 1.86 -3.18 -4.74
CA ALA A 815 1.61 -3.03 -3.31
C ALA A 815 2.70 -3.70 -2.43
N GLY A 816 3.03 -4.96 -2.72
CA GLY A 816 4.05 -5.70 -1.97
C GLY A 816 5.47 -5.21 -2.23
N PHE A 817 5.75 -4.62 -3.39
CA PHE A 817 7.04 -4.02 -3.71
C PHE A 817 7.30 -2.77 -2.86
N PHE A 818 6.27 -1.95 -2.62
CA PHE A 818 6.37 -0.70 -1.86
C PHE A 818 6.55 -0.87 -0.34
N LEU A 819 6.32 -2.06 0.21
CA LEU A 819 6.55 -2.34 1.64
C LEU A 819 7.93 -2.94 1.94
N LYS A 820 8.71 -3.31 0.92
CA LYS A 820 9.99 -4.01 1.12
C LYS A 820 11.07 -3.08 1.67
N ALA A 821 12.04 -3.67 2.36
CA ALA A 821 13.32 -3.02 2.59
C ALA A 821 13.98 -2.78 1.23
N PRO A 822 14.62 -1.63 1.03
CA PRO A 822 15.41 -1.43 -0.16
C PRO A 822 16.46 -2.54 -0.27
N SER A 823 16.41 -3.30 -1.35
CA SER A 823 17.41 -4.32 -1.62
C SER A 823 18.71 -3.66 -2.07
N PHE A 824 19.82 -4.41 -2.08
CA PHE A 824 21.14 -3.94 -2.54
C PHE A 824 21.13 -3.25 -3.92
N LEU A 825 20.08 -3.46 -4.74
CA LEU A 825 19.94 -2.91 -6.09
C LEU A 825 18.92 -1.77 -6.22
N VAL A 826 18.07 -1.54 -5.23
CA VAL A 826 17.06 -0.46 -5.27
C VAL A 826 16.96 0.18 -3.88
N GLU A 827 17.97 0.96 -3.53
CA GLU A 827 17.88 1.91 -2.41
C GLU A 827 17.29 3.22 -2.95
N ASP A 828 16.04 3.51 -2.58
CA ASP A 828 15.18 4.67 -2.92
C ASP A 828 14.19 4.47 -4.08
N ILE A 829 13.13 3.70 -3.82
CA ILE A 829 11.84 3.85 -4.52
C ILE A 829 11.16 5.03 -3.81
N GLU A 830 10.83 6.15 -4.49
CA GLU A 830 10.07 7.28 -3.87
C GLU A 830 8.70 6.84 -3.34
N GLU A 831 8.25 5.64 -3.71
CA GLU A 831 6.99 5.03 -3.29
C GLU A 831 7.19 3.91 -2.26
N ASN A 832 8.41 3.71 -1.72
CA ASN A 832 8.59 2.85 -0.56
C ASN A 832 8.02 3.56 0.67
N TYR A 833 6.96 3.01 1.25
CA TYR A 833 6.29 3.58 2.42
C TYR A 833 7.13 3.52 3.71
N GLY A 834 8.42 3.17 3.63
CA GLY A 834 9.35 3.09 4.75
C GLY A 834 9.11 1.92 5.70
N PHE A 835 8.24 0.98 5.30
CA PHE A 835 7.91 -0.22 6.07
C PHE A 835 9.12 -1.15 6.22
N ASN A 836 10.01 -1.19 5.23
CA ASN A 836 11.29 -1.88 5.29
C ASN A 836 11.20 -3.38 5.66
N ALA A 837 10.34 -4.14 4.99
CA ALA A 837 10.29 -5.60 5.15
C ALA A 837 11.55 -6.27 4.58
N LEU A 838 12.37 -6.89 5.43
CA LEU A 838 13.56 -7.64 5.03
C LEU A 838 13.18 -9.08 4.64
N PRO A 839 13.85 -9.71 3.67
CA PRO A 839 13.75 -11.15 3.47
C PRO A 839 14.02 -11.90 4.77
N THR A 840 13.18 -12.87 5.11
CA THR A 840 13.29 -13.65 6.35
C THR A 840 13.10 -15.12 6.02
N ALA A 841 13.96 -15.98 6.56
CA ALA A 841 13.68 -17.42 6.56
C ALA A 841 12.50 -17.73 7.48
N LEU A 842 11.88 -18.89 7.29
CA LEU A 842 10.92 -19.44 8.22
C LEU A 842 11.52 -20.57 9.04
N ARG A 843 10.92 -20.81 10.21
CA ARG A 843 11.16 -22.03 10.99
C ARG A 843 9.90 -22.89 10.96
N HIS A 844 10.02 -24.12 10.50
CA HIS A 844 8.90 -25.07 10.55
C HIS A 844 8.55 -25.41 12.00
N ASP A 845 7.33 -25.90 12.20
CA ASP A 845 6.91 -26.49 13.47
C ASP A 845 7.74 -27.73 13.88
N SER A 846 8.33 -28.46 12.92
CA SER A 846 9.36 -29.48 13.15
C SER A 846 10.68 -28.92 13.69
N GLY A 847 10.86 -27.60 13.63
CA GLY A 847 12.04 -26.88 14.09
C GLY A 847 13.11 -26.64 13.01
N ASP A 848 12.96 -27.19 11.81
CA ASP A 848 13.86 -26.98 10.67
C ASP A 848 13.72 -25.57 10.08
N PHE A 849 14.79 -25.03 9.50
CA PHE A 849 14.78 -23.74 8.82
C PHE A 849 14.59 -23.91 7.31
N GLU A 850 13.80 -23.05 6.70
CA GLU A 850 13.66 -22.94 5.25
C GLU A 850 13.94 -21.50 4.80
N TYR A 851 14.85 -21.34 3.86
CA TYR A 851 15.31 -20.03 3.38
C TYR A 851 14.60 -19.66 2.09
N HIS A 852 14.02 -18.47 2.09
CA HIS A 852 13.44 -17.84 0.92
C HIS A 852 13.95 -16.41 0.80
N GLU A 853 13.88 -15.88 -0.41
CA GLU A 853 14.13 -14.45 -0.66
C GLU A 853 12.93 -13.58 -0.23
N TRP A 854 11.88 -14.17 0.37
CA TRP A 854 10.62 -13.51 0.72
C TRP A 854 10.57 -13.17 2.22
N CYS A 855 9.69 -12.25 2.62
CA CYS A 855 9.45 -11.93 4.03
C CYS A 855 8.17 -12.61 4.51
N TYR A 856 8.25 -13.29 5.67
CA TYR A 856 7.11 -13.88 6.36
C TYR A 856 6.84 -13.10 7.65
N ILE A 857 5.64 -12.56 7.78
CA ILE A 857 5.25 -11.75 8.93
C ILE A 857 3.98 -12.31 9.55
N TRP A 858 4.05 -12.60 10.85
CA TRP A 858 2.88 -13.00 11.62
C TRP A 858 1.86 -11.87 11.74
N THR A 859 0.58 -12.25 11.79
CA THR A 859 -0.47 -11.41 12.35
C THR A 859 -0.95 -11.97 13.70
N SER A 860 -1.50 -11.12 14.56
CA SER A 860 -2.14 -11.55 15.81
C SER A 860 -3.48 -12.26 15.61
N SER A 861 -4.05 -12.19 14.40
CA SER A 861 -5.36 -12.77 14.10
C SER A 861 -5.29 -14.29 13.91
N GLN A 862 -6.08 -14.98 14.71
CA GLN A 862 -6.33 -16.40 14.55
C GLN A 862 -7.30 -16.66 13.38
N GLU A 863 -7.03 -17.70 12.59
CA GLU A 863 -7.97 -18.22 11.59
C GLU A 863 -8.82 -19.34 12.23
N ASP A 864 -8.15 -20.38 12.73
CA ASP A 864 -8.78 -21.47 13.47
C ASP A 864 -7.88 -21.96 14.63
N THR A 865 -8.29 -23.01 15.32
CA THR A 865 -7.62 -23.59 16.49
C THR A 865 -6.14 -23.88 16.27
N GLY A 866 -5.74 -24.39 15.10
CA GLY A 866 -4.35 -24.69 14.75
C GLY A 866 -3.65 -23.69 13.83
N LEU A 867 -4.39 -22.78 13.19
CA LEU A 867 -3.89 -21.90 12.14
C LEU A 867 -4.00 -20.41 12.50
N ALA A 868 -3.06 -19.62 12.02
CA ALA A 868 -3.08 -18.17 12.16
C ALA A 868 -2.71 -17.49 10.84
N TRP A 869 -3.19 -16.27 10.64
CA TRP A 869 -2.95 -15.51 9.42
C TRP A 869 -1.51 -15.00 9.36
N VAL A 870 -0.89 -15.14 8.18
CA VAL A 870 0.45 -14.67 7.85
C VAL A 870 0.40 -13.79 6.59
N ARG A 871 1.34 -12.85 6.49
CA ARG A 871 1.62 -12.12 5.24
C ARG A 871 2.95 -12.54 4.65
N ILE A 872 2.95 -12.74 3.33
CA ILE A 872 4.14 -13.05 2.56
C ILE A 872 4.40 -11.94 1.54
N LEU A 873 5.60 -11.37 1.61
CA LEU A 873 6.10 -10.37 0.66
C LEU A 873 7.20 -11.02 -0.19
N PHE A 874 6.91 -11.25 -1.47
CA PHE A 874 7.80 -11.98 -2.39
C PHE A 874 8.88 -11.08 -2.96
N ASP A 875 10.16 -11.47 -2.99
CA ASP A 875 11.28 -10.66 -3.50
C ASP A 875 11.00 -9.97 -4.85
N ARG A 876 10.54 -10.73 -5.84
CA ARG A 876 10.36 -10.28 -7.24
C ARG A 876 8.90 -10.11 -7.70
N GLY A 877 7.96 -10.08 -6.77
CA GLY A 877 6.53 -9.86 -7.04
C GLY A 877 6.06 -8.44 -6.70
N GLY A 878 5.06 -7.96 -7.44
CA GLY A 878 4.37 -6.70 -7.17
C GLY A 878 3.36 -6.80 -6.02
N GLY A 879 2.87 -8.00 -5.67
CA GLY A 879 1.78 -8.20 -4.72
C GLY A 879 2.16 -8.77 -3.33
N ILE A 880 1.13 -9.02 -2.52
CA ILE A 880 1.18 -9.51 -1.13
C ILE A 880 0.27 -10.74 -1.01
N SER A 881 0.79 -11.88 -0.53
CA SER A 881 -0.07 -13.03 -0.24
C SER A 881 -0.52 -13.08 1.22
N ARG A 882 -1.77 -13.48 1.40
CA ARG A 882 -2.41 -13.77 2.67
C ARG A 882 -2.67 -15.27 2.74
N LEU A 883 -2.08 -15.93 3.75
CA LEU A 883 -2.23 -17.36 3.98
C LEU A 883 -2.53 -17.64 5.45
N SER A 884 -3.07 -18.83 5.74
CA SER A 884 -3.16 -19.36 7.10
C SER A 884 -2.15 -20.50 7.27
N LEU A 885 -1.27 -20.38 8.27
CA LEU A 885 -0.21 -21.37 8.55
C LEU A 885 -0.26 -21.83 10.01
N HIS A 886 0.35 -22.99 10.28
CA HIS A 886 0.32 -23.61 11.60
C HIS A 886 1.01 -22.74 12.65
N LYS A 887 0.38 -22.59 13.82
CA LYS A 887 0.85 -21.71 14.92
C LYS A 887 2.24 -22.06 15.47
N GLY A 888 2.72 -23.27 15.18
CA GLY A 888 4.06 -23.76 15.52
C GLY A 888 5.20 -23.17 14.68
N TYR A 889 4.90 -22.55 13.54
CA TYR A 889 5.92 -21.97 12.67
C TYR A 889 6.56 -20.71 13.29
N GLY A 890 7.80 -20.45 12.94
CA GLY A 890 8.56 -19.26 13.35
C GLY A 890 8.63 -18.24 12.24
N PHE A 891 8.03 -17.07 12.46
CA PHE A 891 8.09 -15.93 11.55
C PHE A 891 8.49 -14.64 12.28
N SER A 892 8.83 -13.62 11.50
CA SER A 892 9.09 -12.28 12.02
C SER A 892 7.80 -11.58 12.42
N VAL A 893 7.92 -10.54 13.25
CA VAL A 893 6.78 -9.80 13.80
C VAL A 893 6.98 -8.30 13.59
N ARG A 894 5.91 -7.62 13.19
CA ARG A 894 5.80 -6.15 13.18
C ARG A 894 4.66 -5.72 14.09
N CYS A 895 4.90 -4.66 14.87
CA CYS A 895 3.86 -4.02 15.65
C CYS A 895 3.39 -2.74 14.97
N ILE A 896 2.18 -2.34 15.30
CA ILE A 896 1.55 -1.07 14.91
C ILE A 896 1.22 -0.30 16.19
N GLN A 897 1.32 1.03 16.14
CA GLN A 897 1.06 1.90 17.29
C GLN A 897 -0.44 1.97 17.57
N ASP A 898 -0.80 1.89 18.85
CA ASP A 898 -2.17 2.11 19.30
C ASP A 898 -2.55 3.59 19.09
N TYR A 899 -3.73 3.84 18.53
CA TYR A 899 -4.30 5.17 18.34
C TYR A 899 -5.03 5.70 19.56
#